data_AF-A0A941W4W0-F1
#
_entry.id   AF-A0A941W4W0-F1
#
_cell.length_a   1.000
_cell.length_b   1.000
_cell.length_c   1.000
_cell.angle_alpha   90.00
_cell.angle_beta   90.00
_cell.angle_gamma   90.00
#
_symmetry.space_group_name_H-M   'P 1'
#
loop_
_entity.id
_entity.type
_entity.pdbx_description
1 polymer ?
#
loop_
_entity_poly.entity_id
_entity_poly.type
_entity_poly.pdbx_seq_one_letter_code
_entity_poly.pdbx_strand_id
1 'polypeptide(L)'
;MTKQSEVGFEWYPYANKTPVRNLHKSALNGKRVFLRVNYDIVWDARIIDDRRIRATVMDIRHILKQGAKTIIIVSHNGVRENFFKDNKTSVGVKNDGEIYHGYSLKPVAKRLTEVLKDKKILPEDREVTITDDCIGEEVKSIISGEGVILLENVMFRSGETSEDDNEVMEFAKQLHNTTDCDVYVNADPATAHMGQHASLGPITRLISGPKVAGFLLTQELTALDNFMRKPHKPVVAIIGGANASAKTEAMKNLVVYGKVNKLIIVGGIAFPFLKIHGHNVDNCMFEEDPDLQTQALRNATVVMELAKGYGVDITLPVDHIMAKLTGLNPETVKVNKINGRFTRLKAYDIGPDTLVLIKKEMRNAKTIIFNGIAGKYQDETFCHGTNQILDLVFAHEAESKIILGLHSATAAQRRLGAKPPPARTYLSTMGEAGLKFLAGEELTALNHLDDLPAKTHLKPKEPVKEKINLNVANTEELEKFLNIKSGVAKNITNYKKNIGEFERVSQLFSVPGVTLKEYAKIREHAVALPSPLEVAESQFAVVSDILRLPLFLKQKLLTPERTETLRLSEGNIIAYRVHHNSARGPAKGGFREHPEVSFVEVRALAIWMTWKCAIAGIPYGGSKGGIIANPRSLLDRKDALIIREYSRELKDRNAIGPHLDIPAPDVNTNATKMAWFVDEYLKTSVEKEDSSDWLTDDTELNNKIIDDFRPLHKQTPFPVDTPYLDKCMEILKKHPKIKCRALAVVTGKPDDKGGSLGRAESTGRGVFIALKKAASHKNINLKGATAAIQGFGNVGRPPAKFLHDEGVRVVAITDASGGIYNPNGLNVDAVMEHVETTGAGFLKGFEGGRDITNDGIFALDVDFLVLAALENAIDRNAYSVKAKVIVEGANGPVTPEGDRIVTRKGAFITPDISTNLGGVFVSYLEWVQNLKNERWDLDKINNLLEDNICMIFDDIIRISQERKIGMRTAASIMAIGRVAVAELSKEIADRITQSSFLVKKGRGDLLSEERLNVIRNYLTYLGNDLMKRIPLDYWTLVTLISNMEAVITANNIPDESIIEIVKDIYTEAIHLFASFVKAKPDNDDLLMAVSALPEEARKQL
;
A
#
# COMPACT_ATOMS: atom_id res chain seq x y z
N MET A 1 -47.73 3.97 -0.27
CA MET A 1 -47.36 3.76 -1.69
C MET A 1 -46.29 4.78 -2.02
N THR A 2 -45.00 4.38 -1.96
CA THR A 2 -44.09 4.07 -3.09
C THR A 2 -43.13 5.22 -3.41
N LYS A 3 -41.91 5.17 -2.84
CA LYS A 3 -40.61 5.01 -3.52
C LYS A 3 -39.48 5.52 -2.61
N GLN A 4 -38.97 4.61 -1.77
CA GLN A 4 -37.63 4.70 -1.19
C GLN A 4 -36.75 3.69 -1.94
N SER A 5 -35.94 4.20 -2.86
CA SER A 5 -34.80 3.55 -3.52
C SER A 5 -34.02 4.71 -4.15
N GLU A 6 -32.74 4.98 -3.93
CA GLU A 6 -31.61 4.08 -3.73
C GLU A 6 -30.43 4.84 -3.06
N VAL A 7 -29.82 4.26 -2.03
CA VAL A 7 -28.48 4.63 -1.56
C VAL A 7 -27.58 3.44 -1.90
N GLY A 8 -26.58 3.64 -2.77
CA GLY A 8 -25.64 2.59 -3.17
C GLY A 8 -24.35 2.70 -2.36
N PHE A 9 -24.10 1.73 -1.48
CA PHE A 9 -22.82 1.48 -0.82
C PHE A 9 -22.13 0.26 -1.45
N GLU A 10 -20.80 0.26 -1.34
CA GLU A 10 -19.77 -0.63 -1.89
C GLU A 10 -20.04 -2.14 -1.75
N TRP A 11 -19.57 -2.90 -2.74
CA TRP A 11 -19.79 -4.34 -2.93
C TRP A 11 -18.62 -5.17 -2.39
N TYR A 12 -18.90 -6.28 -1.69
CA TYR A 12 -17.96 -7.39 -1.48
C TYR A 12 -18.23 -8.48 -2.53
N PRO A 13 -17.21 -9.02 -3.23
CA PRO A 13 -17.39 -9.73 -4.51
C PRO A 13 -17.88 -11.19 -4.41
N TYR A 14 -17.94 -11.78 -3.23
CA TYR A 14 -18.09 -13.25 -3.13
C TYR A 14 -19.50 -13.78 -3.45
N ALA A 15 -20.52 -12.92 -3.45
CA ALA A 15 -21.87 -13.25 -3.93
C ALA A 15 -21.97 -13.33 -5.48
N ASN A 16 -20.91 -12.94 -6.19
CA ASN A 16 -20.85 -13.05 -7.65
C ASN A 16 -20.31 -14.40 -8.15
N LYS A 17 -19.90 -15.35 -7.31
CA LYS A 17 -19.42 -16.64 -7.84
C LYS A 17 -20.56 -17.40 -8.49
N THR A 18 -20.30 -17.93 -9.69
CA THR A 18 -21.28 -18.72 -10.44
C THR A 18 -21.65 -19.93 -9.59
N PRO A 19 -22.92 -20.07 -9.16
CA PRO A 19 -23.33 -21.19 -8.34
C PRO A 19 -23.59 -22.41 -9.22
N VAL A 20 -23.38 -23.60 -8.67
CA VAL A 20 -23.55 -24.89 -9.38
C VAL A 20 -24.95 -25.06 -9.97
N ARG A 21 -25.98 -24.43 -9.36
CA ARG A 21 -27.35 -24.41 -9.88
C ARG A 21 -27.48 -23.78 -11.29
N ASN A 22 -26.50 -22.97 -11.70
CA ASN A 22 -26.44 -22.36 -13.03
C ASN A 22 -25.78 -23.29 -14.07
N LEU A 23 -25.16 -24.40 -13.64
CA LEU A 23 -24.73 -25.44 -14.57
C LEU A 23 -25.96 -26.24 -15.00
N HIS A 24 -26.39 -25.99 -16.23
CA HIS A 24 -27.49 -26.69 -16.87
C HIS A 24 -27.00 -27.92 -17.64
N LYS A 25 -27.94 -28.71 -18.18
CA LYS A 25 -27.66 -29.91 -18.99
C LYS A 25 -26.58 -29.69 -20.06
N SER A 26 -26.54 -28.54 -20.73
CA SER A 26 -25.51 -28.23 -21.74
C SER A 26 -24.08 -28.24 -21.19
N ALA A 27 -23.88 -27.92 -19.91
CA ALA A 27 -22.57 -27.86 -19.28
C ALA A 27 -22.14 -29.19 -18.63
N LEU A 28 -23.10 -30.06 -18.28
CA LEU A 28 -22.83 -31.27 -17.49
C LEU A 28 -23.09 -32.58 -18.22
N ASN A 29 -23.88 -32.59 -19.30
CA ASN A 29 -24.27 -33.84 -19.96
C ASN A 29 -23.05 -34.62 -20.50
N GLY A 30 -22.85 -35.84 -20.00
CA GLY A 30 -21.72 -36.71 -20.35
C GLY A 30 -20.38 -36.32 -19.72
N LYS A 31 -20.34 -35.29 -18.86
CA LYS A 31 -19.11 -34.74 -18.28
C LYS A 31 -18.70 -35.39 -16.97
N ARG A 32 -17.40 -35.34 -16.66
CA ARG A 32 -16.81 -35.73 -15.37
C ARG A 32 -16.66 -34.50 -14.47
N VAL A 33 -17.14 -34.57 -13.24
CA VAL A 33 -17.17 -33.43 -12.32
C VAL A 33 -16.27 -33.68 -11.12
N PHE A 34 -15.31 -32.77 -10.90
CA PHE A 34 -14.49 -32.69 -9.71
C PHE A 34 -15.26 -31.93 -8.62
N LEU A 35 -15.78 -32.63 -7.62
CA LEU A 35 -16.56 -32.05 -6.53
C LEU A 35 -15.69 -31.99 -5.26
N ARG A 36 -15.16 -30.81 -4.96
CA ARG A 36 -14.36 -30.56 -3.75
C ARG A 36 -15.27 -30.29 -2.56
N VAL A 37 -15.17 -31.11 -1.52
CA VAL A 37 -15.98 -31.02 -0.29
C VAL A 37 -15.10 -31.13 0.96
N ASN A 38 -15.65 -30.88 2.14
CA ASN A 38 -14.93 -31.07 3.40
C ASN A 38 -15.51 -32.21 4.24
N TYR A 39 -14.77 -33.30 4.38
CA TYR A 39 -15.08 -34.44 5.24
C TYR A 39 -14.06 -34.60 6.36
N ASP A 40 -13.61 -33.48 6.93
CA ASP A 40 -12.94 -33.45 8.23
C ASP A 40 -13.91 -33.78 9.38
N ILE A 41 -14.37 -35.04 9.36
CA ILE A 41 -15.44 -35.60 10.20
C ILE A 41 -15.17 -37.08 10.55
N VAL A 42 -13.98 -37.60 10.25
CA VAL A 42 -13.61 -38.97 10.61
C VAL A 42 -12.46 -38.94 11.60
N TRP A 43 -12.68 -39.56 12.75
CA TRP A 43 -11.66 -39.75 13.77
C TRP A 43 -11.63 -41.22 14.17
N ASP A 44 -10.45 -41.84 14.11
CA ASP A 44 -10.24 -43.26 14.41
C ASP A 44 -11.23 -44.18 13.67
N ALA A 45 -11.36 -43.95 12.35
CA ALA A 45 -12.26 -44.65 11.43
C ALA A 45 -13.76 -44.56 11.79
N ARG A 46 -14.17 -43.58 12.59
CA ARG A 46 -15.59 -43.33 12.94
C ARG A 46 -16.02 -41.93 12.50
N ILE A 47 -17.24 -41.84 11.96
CA ILE A 47 -17.86 -40.56 11.62
C ILE A 47 -18.32 -39.88 12.92
N ILE A 48 -17.74 -38.71 13.21
CA ILE A 48 -18.11 -37.90 14.39
C ILE A 48 -19.32 -37.00 14.12
N ASP A 49 -19.55 -36.61 12.86
CA ASP A 49 -20.67 -35.74 12.44
C ASP A 49 -21.03 -35.96 10.96
N ASP A 50 -22.27 -36.33 10.65
CA ASP A 50 -22.72 -36.63 9.28
C ASP A 50 -23.28 -35.41 8.50
N ARG A 51 -23.30 -34.20 9.09
CA ARG A 51 -23.92 -33.02 8.48
C ARG A 51 -23.30 -32.64 7.13
N ARG A 52 -21.96 -32.67 7.05
CA ARG A 52 -21.26 -32.32 5.80
C ARG A 52 -21.56 -33.33 4.68
N ILE A 53 -21.72 -34.62 5.02
CA ILE A 53 -22.18 -35.66 4.09
C ILE A 53 -23.57 -35.31 3.55
N ARG A 54 -24.50 -34.91 4.43
CA ARG A 54 -25.85 -34.54 4.03
C ARG A 54 -25.90 -33.26 3.19
N ALA A 55 -25.03 -32.29 3.45
CA ALA A 55 -24.97 -31.05 2.68
C ALA A 55 -24.58 -31.31 1.21
N THR A 56 -23.61 -32.20 0.98
CA THR A 56 -23.13 -32.60 -0.37
C THR A 56 -24.22 -33.23 -1.25
N VAL A 57 -25.27 -33.80 -0.64
CA VAL A 57 -26.37 -34.48 -1.36
C VAL A 57 -27.06 -33.55 -2.37
N MET A 58 -27.17 -32.25 -2.08
CA MET A 58 -27.80 -31.29 -3.00
C MET A 58 -26.95 -31.07 -4.26
N ASP A 59 -25.64 -30.96 -4.11
CA ASP A 59 -24.70 -30.85 -5.23
C ASP A 59 -24.77 -32.11 -6.09
N ILE A 60 -24.65 -33.30 -5.48
CA ILE A 60 -24.71 -34.60 -6.19
C ILE A 60 -26.03 -34.73 -6.96
N ARG A 61 -27.16 -34.46 -6.31
CA ARG A 61 -28.48 -34.55 -6.95
C ARG A 61 -28.58 -33.64 -8.16
N HIS A 62 -28.15 -32.38 -8.04
CA HIS A 62 -28.22 -31.44 -9.15
C HIS A 62 -27.31 -31.89 -10.30
N ILE A 63 -26.06 -32.24 -10.00
CA ILE A 63 -25.07 -32.64 -11.01
C ILE A 63 -25.54 -33.88 -11.79
N LEU A 64 -26.03 -34.92 -11.10
CA LEU A 64 -26.59 -36.12 -11.75
C LEU A 64 -27.85 -35.79 -12.56
N LYS A 65 -28.76 -34.95 -12.03
CA LYS A 65 -29.99 -34.56 -12.74
C LYS A 65 -29.70 -33.82 -14.05
N GLN A 66 -28.59 -33.09 -14.15
CA GLN A 66 -28.17 -32.42 -15.38
C GLN A 66 -27.40 -33.34 -16.36
N GLY A 67 -27.24 -34.63 -16.04
CA GLY A 67 -26.69 -35.63 -16.96
C GLY A 67 -25.18 -35.85 -16.87
N ALA A 68 -24.52 -35.45 -15.78
CA ALA A 68 -23.10 -35.79 -15.57
C ALA A 68 -22.88 -37.30 -15.57
N LYS A 69 -21.80 -37.73 -16.25
CA LYS A 69 -21.42 -39.15 -16.38
C LYS A 69 -20.83 -39.70 -15.08
N THR A 70 -19.95 -38.91 -14.46
CA THR A 70 -19.22 -39.30 -13.26
C THR A 70 -19.04 -38.10 -12.33
N ILE A 71 -19.22 -38.29 -11.03
CA ILE A 71 -18.89 -37.32 -9.99
C ILE A 71 -17.73 -37.89 -9.17
N ILE A 72 -16.61 -37.17 -9.14
CA ILE A 72 -15.44 -37.51 -8.34
C ILE A 72 -15.38 -36.56 -7.15
N ILE A 73 -15.65 -37.10 -5.98
CA ILE A 73 -15.66 -36.38 -4.72
C ILE A 73 -14.24 -36.41 -4.15
N VAL A 74 -13.71 -35.23 -3.86
CA VAL A 74 -12.36 -35.06 -3.31
C VAL A 74 -12.47 -34.32 -1.98
N SER A 75 -11.81 -34.84 -0.95
CA SER A 75 -11.89 -34.29 0.40
C SER A 75 -10.59 -34.44 1.18
N HIS A 76 -10.36 -33.54 2.13
CA HIS A 76 -9.37 -33.71 3.19
C HIS A 76 -10.05 -34.20 4.49
N ASN A 77 -9.28 -34.80 5.39
CA ASN A 77 -9.63 -35.10 6.78
C ASN A 77 -8.35 -35.04 7.64
N GLY A 78 -8.42 -34.33 8.77
CA GLY A 78 -7.31 -34.07 9.70
C GLY A 78 -6.46 -32.83 9.39
N VAL A 79 -5.65 -32.39 10.36
CA VAL A 79 -4.83 -31.16 10.32
C VAL A 79 -3.34 -31.52 10.39
N ARG A 80 -2.50 -30.87 9.57
CA ARG A 80 -1.05 -31.05 9.59
C ARG A 80 -0.47 -30.34 10.82
N GLU A 81 -0.22 -31.09 11.88
CA GLU A 81 0.66 -30.65 12.95
C GLU A 81 2.08 -31.13 12.58
N ASN A 82 3.06 -30.22 12.63
CA ASN A 82 4.49 -30.54 12.44
C ASN A 82 4.98 -31.40 13.62
N PHE A 83 4.52 -32.65 13.71
CA PHE A 83 4.86 -33.57 14.78
C PHE A 83 6.34 -33.97 14.78
N PHE A 84 7.01 -33.89 13.62
CA PHE A 84 8.43 -34.19 13.47
C PHE A 84 9.10 -33.10 12.63
N LYS A 85 9.87 -32.22 13.29
CA LYS A 85 10.60 -31.12 12.64
C LYS A 85 11.58 -31.58 11.54
N ASP A 86 11.94 -32.86 11.53
CA ASP A 86 12.99 -33.39 10.66
C ASP A 86 12.46 -34.26 9.49
N ASN A 87 11.15 -34.59 9.43
CA ASN A 87 10.55 -35.40 8.37
C ASN A 87 9.31 -34.71 7.77
N LYS A 88 9.26 -34.58 6.43
CA LYS A 88 8.11 -34.01 5.68
C LYS A 88 6.87 -34.94 5.68
N THR A 89 6.35 -35.34 6.83
CA THR A 89 5.16 -36.20 6.88
C THR A 89 3.84 -35.40 6.81
N SER A 90 2.80 -36.04 6.28
CA SER A 90 1.44 -35.51 6.18
C SER A 90 0.52 -36.16 7.23
N VAL A 91 -0.74 -35.73 7.31
CA VAL A 91 -1.67 -36.21 8.35
C VAL A 91 -1.92 -37.69 8.17
N GLY A 92 -1.68 -38.44 9.23
CA GLY A 92 -1.81 -39.88 9.20
C GLY A 92 -0.73 -40.56 8.38
N VAL A 93 0.50 -40.04 8.35
CA VAL A 93 1.67 -40.77 7.86
C VAL A 93 2.61 -40.99 9.05
N LYS A 94 2.77 -42.25 9.49
CA LYS A 94 3.60 -42.59 10.67
C LYS A 94 5.10 -42.41 10.39
N ASN A 95 5.52 -42.71 9.16
CA ASN A 95 6.82 -42.52 8.50
C ASN A 95 6.58 -42.59 6.97
N ASP A 96 7.52 -42.15 6.13
CA ASP A 96 7.40 -42.22 4.65
C ASP A 96 6.79 -43.57 4.18
N GLY A 97 5.53 -43.53 3.76
CA GLY A 97 4.80 -44.69 3.21
C GLY A 97 3.79 -45.40 4.13
N GLU A 98 3.75 -45.18 5.45
CA GLU A 98 2.77 -45.84 6.35
C GLU A 98 1.57 -44.95 6.71
N ILE A 99 0.40 -45.26 6.14
CA ILE A 99 -0.85 -44.53 6.36
C ILE A 99 -1.54 -44.96 7.68
N TYR A 100 -1.84 -44.01 8.55
CA TYR A 100 -2.73 -44.15 9.69
C TYR A 100 -4.19 -44.10 9.21
N HIS A 101 -4.76 -45.29 9.03
CA HIS A 101 -6.14 -45.47 8.57
C HIS A 101 -7.23 -44.84 9.45
N GLY A 102 -6.88 -44.31 10.64
CA GLY A 102 -7.81 -43.57 11.49
C GLY A 102 -8.43 -42.33 10.82
N TYR A 103 -7.77 -41.76 9.81
CA TYR A 103 -8.28 -40.63 9.01
C TYR A 103 -8.84 -41.02 7.63
N SER A 104 -9.00 -42.32 7.33
CA SER A 104 -9.55 -42.79 6.05
C SER A 104 -11.00 -42.34 5.84
N LEU A 105 -11.36 -42.03 4.60
CA LEU A 105 -12.70 -41.64 4.17
C LEU A 105 -13.61 -42.85 3.85
N LYS A 106 -13.13 -44.09 3.96
CA LYS A 106 -13.93 -45.31 3.74
C LYS A 106 -15.27 -45.33 4.51
N PRO A 107 -15.35 -44.94 5.79
CA PRO A 107 -16.62 -44.84 6.51
C PRO A 107 -17.60 -43.85 5.86
N VAL A 108 -17.09 -42.76 5.29
CA VAL A 108 -17.88 -41.72 4.63
C VAL A 108 -18.54 -42.25 3.37
N ALA A 109 -17.86 -43.08 2.56
CA ALA A 109 -18.45 -43.69 1.36
C ALA A 109 -19.68 -44.55 1.70
N LYS A 110 -19.58 -45.38 2.75
CA LYS A 110 -20.71 -46.18 3.24
C LYS A 110 -21.87 -45.30 3.67
N ARG A 111 -21.60 -44.29 4.49
CA ARG A 111 -22.64 -43.38 4.99
C ARG A 111 -23.28 -42.55 3.86
N LEU A 112 -22.49 -42.08 2.91
CA LEU A 112 -22.98 -41.33 1.77
C LEU A 112 -23.88 -42.23 0.88
N THR A 113 -23.52 -43.50 0.70
CA THR A 113 -24.36 -44.48 0.01
C THR A 113 -25.72 -44.62 0.66
N GLU A 114 -25.77 -44.83 1.99
CA GLU A 114 -27.02 -44.92 2.75
C GLU A 114 -27.89 -43.66 2.56
N VAL A 115 -27.28 -42.48 2.66
CA VAL A 115 -27.99 -41.19 2.53
C VAL A 115 -28.52 -40.97 1.10
N LEU A 116 -27.74 -41.33 0.07
CA LEU A 116 -28.16 -41.19 -1.32
C LEU A 116 -29.28 -42.18 -1.70
N LYS A 117 -29.26 -43.40 -1.15
CA LYS A 117 -30.33 -44.40 -1.31
C LYS A 117 -31.62 -43.95 -0.60
N ASP A 118 -31.54 -43.51 0.66
CA ASP A 118 -32.69 -42.95 1.40
C ASP A 118 -33.37 -41.80 0.64
N LYS A 119 -32.58 -40.98 -0.07
CA LYS A 119 -33.07 -39.86 -0.89
C LYS A 119 -33.43 -40.23 -2.32
N LYS A 120 -33.39 -41.51 -2.71
CA LYS A 120 -33.68 -42.03 -4.05
C LYS A 120 -32.88 -41.32 -5.16
N ILE A 121 -31.63 -40.95 -4.86
CA ILE A 121 -30.70 -40.34 -5.82
C ILE A 121 -29.86 -41.41 -6.49
N LEU A 122 -29.50 -42.45 -5.73
CA LEU A 122 -28.76 -43.61 -6.21
C LEU A 122 -29.71 -44.83 -6.30
N PRO A 123 -29.63 -45.66 -7.35
CA PRO A 123 -30.32 -46.94 -7.41
C PRO A 123 -29.95 -47.90 -6.27
N GLU A 124 -30.85 -48.81 -5.90
CA GLU A 124 -30.63 -49.78 -4.80
C GLU A 124 -29.44 -50.72 -5.05
N ASP A 125 -29.15 -51.02 -6.31
CA ASP A 125 -28.07 -51.89 -6.79
C ASP A 125 -26.71 -51.16 -6.96
N ARG A 126 -26.66 -49.84 -6.77
CA ARG A 126 -25.44 -49.04 -6.89
C ARG A 126 -24.96 -48.54 -5.53
N GLU A 127 -23.66 -48.29 -5.41
CA GLU A 127 -23.02 -47.73 -4.20
C GLU A 127 -22.05 -46.60 -4.57
N VAL A 128 -21.65 -45.79 -3.59
CA VAL A 128 -20.54 -44.83 -3.77
C VAL A 128 -19.24 -45.61 -3.72
N THR A 129 -18.53 -45.67 -4.85
CA THR A 129 -17.22 -46.33 -4.94
C THR A 129 -16.17 -45.51 -4.19
N ILE A 130 -15.38 -46.15 -3.34
CA ILE A 130 -14.21 -45.55 -2.67
C ILE A 130 -12.93 -46.16 -3.25
N THR A 131 -11.94 -45.33 -3.54
CA THR A 131 -10.61 -45.79 -3.97
C THR A 131 -9.67 -45.95 -2.78
N ASP A 132 -8.63 -46.77 -2.91
CA ASP A 132 -7.64 -46.95 -1.83
C ASP A 132 -6.61 -45.79 -1.76
N ASP A 133 -6.56 -44.95 -2.79
CA ASP A 133 -5.70 -43.76 -2.89
C ASP A 133 -6.42 -42.63 -3.66
N CYS A 134 -5.81 -41.46 -3.76
CA CYS A 134 -6.31 -40.30 -4.51
C CYS A 134 -5.66 -40.10 -5.88
N ILE A 135 -4.54 -40.78 -6.16
CA ILE A 135 -3.79 -40.69 -7.43
C ILE A 135 -3.34 -42.07 -7.92
N GLY A 136 -3.00 -42.19 -9.20
CA GLY A 136 -2.35 -43.38 -9.78
C GLY A 136 -3.22 -44.18 -10.75
N GLU A 137 -2.61 -45.15 -11.44
CA GLU A 137 -3.26 -45.91 -12.52
C GLU A 137 -4.36 -46.86 -12.02
N GLU A 138 -4.22 -47.43 -10.82
CA GLU A 138 -5.29 -48.24 -10.19
C GLU A 138 -6.53 -47.39 -9.91
N VAL A 139 -6.33 -46.20 -9.33
CA VAL A 139 -7.39 -45.21 -9.11
C VAL A 139 -8.04 -44.86 -10.44
N LYS A 140 -7.24 -44.55 -11.47
CA LYS A 140 -7.70 -44.22 -12.83
C LYS A 140 -8.58 -45.32 -13.45
N SER A 141 -8.19 -46.58 -13.26
CA SER A 141 -8.96 -47.74 -13.71
C SER A 141 -10.32 -47.82 -13.00
N ILE A 142 -10.34 -47.67 -11.66
CA ILE A 142 -11.58 -47.69 -10.87
C ILE A 142 -12.51 -46.55 -11.29
N ILE A 143 -11.97 -45.35 -11.50
CA ILE A 143 -12.78 -44.16 -11.82
C ILE A 143 -13.17 -44.03 -13.29
N SER A 144 -12.79 -44.98 -14.13
CA SER A 144 -13.23 -45.05 -15.54
C SER A 144 -14.74 -45.37 -15.66
N GLY A 145 -15.33 -45.95 -14.62
CA GLY A 145 -16.77 -46.25 -14.51
C GLY A 145 -17.67 -45.01 -14.36
N GLU A 146 -18.98 -45.23 -14.51
CA GLU A 146 -20.02 -44.21 -14.32
C GLU A 146 -20.57 -44.25 -12.89
N GLY A 147 -20.86 -43.08 -12.31
CA GLY A 147 -21.47 -42.99 -10.98
C GLY A 147 -20.84 -41.95 -10.05
N VAL A 148 -20.97 -42.18 -8.74
CA VAL A 148 -20.44 -41.31 -7.69
C VAL A 148 -19.26 -42.01 -7.04
N ILE A 149 -18.09 -41.39 -7.10
CA ILE A 149 -16.82 -41.94 -6.61
C ILE A 149 -16.25 -40.99 -5.57
N LEU A 150 -15.78 -41.53 -4.45
CA LEU A 150 -15.02 -40.83 -3.43
C LEU A 150 -13.55 -41.25 -3.57
N LEU A 151 -12.65 -40.27 -3.64
CA LEU A 151 -11.22 -40.53 -3.50
C LEU A 151 -10.84 -40.67 -2.03
N GLU A 152 -9.78 -41.41 -1.75
CA GLU A 152 -9.20 -41.44 -0.41
C GLU A 152 -8.62 -40.05 -0.03
N ASN A 153 -8.43 -39.83 1.27
CA ASN A 153 -8.01 -38.56 1.86
C ASN A 153 -6.77 -37.95 1.18
N VAL A 154 -6.94 -36.77 0.56
CA VAL A 154 -5.82 -36.07 -0.10
C VAL A 154 -4.72 -35.65 0.88
N MET A 155 -5.01 -35.58 2.19
CA MET A 155 -4.00 -35.31 3.22
C MET A 155 -3.01 -36.44 3.43
N PHE A 156 -3.23 -37.62 2.84
CA PHE A 156 -2.20 -38.68 2.78
C PHE A 156 -1.07 -38.34 1.80
N ARG A 157 -1.19 -37.25 1.03
CA ARG A 157 -0.15 -36.76 0.13
C ARG A 157 0.34 -35.40 0.61
N SER A 158 1.65 -35.29 0.85
CA SER A 158 2.31 -34.07 1.34
C SER A 158 2.07 -32.85 0.45
N GLY A 159 1.95 -33.08 -0.87
CA GLY A 159 1.70 -32.03 -1.86
C GLY A 159 0.36 -31.30 -1.71
N GLU A 160 -0.63 -31.81 -0.97
CA GLU A 160 -1.89 -31.06 -0.76
C GLU A 160 -1.65 -29.74 -0.03
N THR A 161 -0.76 -29.73 0.97
CA THR A 161 -0.48 -28.59 1.86
C THR A 161 1.03 -28.34 2.02
N SER A 162 1.81 -28.57 0.96
CA SER A 162 3.25 -28.31 1.01
C SER A 162 3.53 -26.80 1.02
N GLU A 163 4.65 -26.41 1.63
CA GLU A 163 5.19 -25.04 1.54
C GLU A 163 5.96 -24.80 0.22
N ASP A 164 6.28 -25.87 -0.51
CA ASP A 164 6.89 -25.79 -1.85
C ASP A 164 5.81 -25.78 -2.93
N ASP A 165 5.64 -24.64 -3.59
CA ASP A 165 4.69 -24.43 -4.69
C ASP A 165 4.85 -25.46 -5.83
N ASN A 166 6.07 -25.99 -6.06
CA ASN A 166 6.30 -27.01 -7.07
C ASN A 166 5.71 -28.36 -6.66
N GLU A 167 5.88 -28.77 -5.40
CA GLU A 167 5.28 -30.00 -4.86
C GLU A 167 3.75 -29.91 -4.90
N VAL A 168 3.19 -28.75 -4.57
CA VAL A 168 1.75 -28.48 -4.65
C VAL A 168 1.25 -28.61 -6.09
N MET A 169 1.91 -27.96 -7.04
CA MET A 169 1.50 -28.00 -8.44
C MET A 169 1.69 -29.39 -9.05
N GLU A 170 2.73 -30.12 -8.67
CA GLU A 170 2.97 -31.48 -9.14
C GLU A 170 1.88 -32.44 -8.65
N PHE A 171 1.50 -32.34 -7.37
CA PHE A 171 0.38 -33.12 -6.87
C PHE A 171 -0.95 -32.75 -7.54
N ALA A 172 -1.19 -31.46 -7.81
CA ALA A 172 -2.36 -31.02 -8.57
C ALA A 172 -2.39 -31.62 -10.00
N LYS A 173 -1.23 -31.72 -10.68
CA LYS A 173 -1.13 -32.39 -11.99
C LYS A 173 -1.42 -33.88 -11.88
N GLN A 174 -0.91 -34.56 -10.87
CA GLN A 174 -1.19 -35.98 -10.64
C GLN A 174 -2.69 -36.23 -10.39
N LEU A 175 -3.32 -35.39 -9.55
CA LEU A 175 -4.77 -35.41 -9.33
C LEU A 175 -5.53 -35.15 -10.63
N HIS A 176 -5.15 -34.15 -11.42
CA HIS A 176 -5.80 -33.85 -12.70
C HIS A 176 -5.66 -35.02 -13.69
N ASN A 177 -4.46 -35.56 -13.87
CA ASN A 177 -4.17 -36.67 -14.78
C ASN A 177 -4.90 -37.96 -14.37
N THR A 178 -5.10 -38.16 -13.07
CA THR A 178 -5.85 -39.30 -12.54
C THR A 178 -7.35 -39.09 -12.78
N THR A 179 -7.88 -37.91 -12.41
CA THR A 179 -9.33 -37.65 -12.39
C THR A 179 -9.93 -37.37 -13.77
N ASP A 180 -9.19 -36.69 -14.64
CA ASP A 180 -9.60 -36.25 -15.99
C ASP A 180 -10.98 -35.58 -15.99
N CYS A 181 -11.16 -34.62 -15.07
CA CYS A 181 -12.44 -33.93 -14.89
C CYS A 181 -12.59 -32.73 -15.83
N ASP A 182 -13.81 -32.56 -16.35
CA ASP A 182 -14.18 -31.44 -17.21
C ASP A 182 -14.62 -30.20 -16.41
N VAL A 183 -15.22 -30.40 -15.24
CA VAL A 183 -15.88 -29.33 -14.46
C VAL A 183 -15.39 -29.36 -13.03
N TYR A 184 -15.14 -28.19 -12.44
CA TYR A 184 -14.76 -28.04 -11.04
C TYR A 184 -15.89 -27.41 -10.22
N VAL A 185 -16.25 -28.04 -9.09
CA VAL A 185 -17.25 -27.55 -8.15
C VAL A 185 -16.63 -27.49 -6.76
N ASN A 186 -16.51 -26.30 -6.18
CA ASN A 186 -16.08 -26.12 -4.80
C ASN A 186 -17.29 -26.01 -3.86
N ALA A 187 -17.56 -27.06 -3.10
CA ALA A 187 -18.60 -27.12 -2.07
C ALA A 187 -18.02 -27.08 -0.64
N ASP A 188 -16.78 -26.60 -0.46
CA ASP A 188 -16.09 -26.47 0.82
C ASP A 188 -16.06 -25.01 1.32
N PRO A 189 -17.00 -24.60 2.19
CA PRO A 189 -16.96 -23.29 2.84
C PRO A 189 -15.87 -23.16 3.91
N ALA A 190 -15.46 -24.25 4.55
CA ALA A 190 -14.57 -24.18 5.71
C ALA A 190 -13.13 -23.84 5.30
N THR A 191 -12.69 -24.32 4.14
CA THR A 191 -11.34 -24.04 3.60
C THR A 191 -11.36 -23.03 2.44
N ALA A 192 -12.42 -22.23 2.32
CA ALA A 192 -12.52 -21.19 1.28
C ALA A 192 -11.39 -20.14 1.34
N HIS A 193 -10.65 -20.06 2.45
CA HIS A 193 -9.49 -19.20 2.65
C HIS A 193 -8.14 -19.88 2.33
N MET A 194 -8.15 -21.13 1.85
CA MET A 194 -6.96 -21.98 1.61
C MET A 194 -6.75 -22.27 0.12
N GLY A 195 -6.87 -21.27 -0.75
CA GLY A 195 -6.73 -21.40 -2.21
C GLY A 195 -5.38 -21.96 -2.66
N GLN A 196 -4.35 -21.92 -1.83
CA GLN A 196 -3.03 -22.46 -2.13
C GLN A 196 -2.97 -24.01 -2.12
N HIS A 197 -3.93 -24.72 -1.50
CA HIS A 197 -3.88 -26.18 -1.46
C HIS A 197 -4.15 -26.80 -2.84
N ALA A 198 -3.45 -27.89 -3.17
CA ALA A 198 -3.44 -28.48 -4.51
C ALA A 198 -4.85 -28.78 -5.07
N SER A 199 -5.72 -29.39 -4.26
CA SER A 199 -7.11 -29.73 -4.65
C SER A 199 -8.11 -28.56 -4.61
N LEU A 200 -7.67 -27.36 -4.23
CA LEU A 200 -8.44 -26.12 -4.24
C LEU A 200 -8.07 -25.24 -5.44
N GLY A 201 -7.03 -24.40 -5.33
CA GLY A 201 -6.69 -23.43 -6.38
C GLY A 201 -5.89 -23.99 -7.54
N PRO A 202 -4.74 -24.66 -7.34
CA PRO A 202 -3.89 -25.18 -8.40
C PRO A 202 -4.62 -26.13 -9.38
N ILE A 203 -5.44 -27.06 -8.88
CA ILE A 203 -6.22 -27.97 -9.74
C ILE A 203 -7.15 -27.23 -10.71
N THR A 204 -7.70 -26.07 -10.31
CA THR A 204 -8.60 -25.28 -11.18
C THR A 204 -7.91 -24.74 -12.43
N ARG A 205 -6.58 -24.58 -12.39
CA ARG A 205 -5.78 -24.13 -13.55
C ARG A 205 -5.64 -25.22 -14.60
N LEU A 206 -5.84 -26.48 -14.21
CA LEU A 206 -5.70 -27.65 -15.07
C LEU A 206 -7.05 -28.08 -15.66
N ILE A 207 -8.15 -27.86 -14.93
CA ILE A 207 -9.51 -28.13 -15.42
C ILE A 207 -9.96 -27.00 -16.36
N SER A 208 -10.20 -27.33 -17.63
CA SER A 208 -10.51 -26.34 -18.67
C SER A 208 -11.94 -25.82 -18.62
N GLY A 209 -12.91 -26.62 -18.14
CA GLY A 209 -14.31 -26.22 -18.07
C GLY A 209 -14.66 -25.32 -16.88
N PRO A 210 -15.98 -25.15 -16.60
CA PRO A 210 -16.46 -24.23 -15.59
C PRO A 210 -15.96 -24.54 -14.18
N LYS A 211 -15.68 -23.48 -13.40
CA LYS A 211 -15.28 -23.54 -11.99
C LYS A 211 -16.32 -22.83 -11.15
N VAL A 212 -17.14 -23.57 -10.42
CA VAL A 212 -18.33 -23.00 -9.77
C VAL A 212 -18.39 -23.28 -8.27
N ALA A 213 -19.17 -22.47 -7.55
CA ALA A 213 -19.44 -22.67 -6.14
C ALA A 213 -20.60 -23.68 -5.93
N GLY A 214 -20.40 -24.67 -5.07
CA GLY A 214 -21.43 -25.61 -4.64
C GLY A 214 -22.54 -24.93 -3.81
N PHE A 215 -23.62 -25.67 -3.53
CA PHE A 215 -24.79 -25.15 -2.82
C PHE A 215 -24.45 -24.63 -1.42
N LEU A 216 -23.71 -25.42 -0.63
CA LEU A 216 -23.37 -25.05 0.74
C LEU A 216 -22.50 -23.79 0.78
N LEU A 217 -21.43 -23.74 -0.03
CA LEU A 217 -20.55 -22.58 -0.14
C LEU A 217 -21.34 -21.34 -0.58
N THR A 218 -22.18 -21.46 -1.60
CA THR A 218 -23.04 -20.35 -2.08
C THR A 218 -23.96 -19.85 -0.97
N GLN A 219 -24.58 -20.76 -0.21
CA GLN A 219 -25.52 -20.41 0.85
C GLN A 219 -24.82 -19.68 2.00
N GLU A 220 -23.66 -20.17 2.45
CA GLU A 220 -22.89 -19.56 3.54
C GLU A 220 -22.37 -18.17 3.16
N LEU A 221 -21.82 -18.03 1.95
CA LEU A 221 -21.41 -16.73 1.42
C LEU A 221 -22.58 -15.76 1.33
N THR A 222 -23.75 -16.22 0.87
CA THR A 222 -24.96 -15.38 0.76
C THR A 222 -25.44 -14.92 2.14
N ALA A 223 -25.41 -15.79 3.15
CA ALA A 223 -25.84 -15.44 4.50
C ALA A 223 -24.94 -14.38 5.13
N LEU A 224 -23.61 -14.52 4.99
CA LEU A 224 -22.65 -13.56 5.51
C LEU A 224 -22.64 -12.25 4.71
N ASP A 225 -22.75 -12.32 3.38
CA ASP A 225 -22.85 -11.13 2.52
C ASP A 225 -24.11 -10.33 2.83
N ASN A 226 -25.26 -10.97 2.99
CA ASN A 226 -26.49 -10.28 3.40
C ASN A 226 -26.34 -9.58 4.75
N PHE A 227 -25.70 -10.25 5.72
CA PHE A 227 -25.38 -9.66 7.02
C PHE A 227 -24.46 -8.45 6.88
N MET A 228 -23.40 -8.54 6.08
CA MET A 228 -22.45 -7.45 5.87
C MET A 228 -23.05 -6.30 5.06
N ARG A 229 -23.99 -6.54 4.15
CA ARG A 229 -24.66 -5.49 3.35
C ARG A 229 -25.56 -4.63 4.22
N LYS A 230 -26.58 -5.21 4.82
CA LYS A 230 -27.62 -4.45 5.53
C LYS A 230 -28.24 -5.28 6.66
N PRO A 231 -27.54 -5.43 7.80
CA PRO A 231 -28.09 -6.17 8.92
C PRO A 231 -29.23 -5.38 9.57
N HIS A 232 -30.20 -6.08 10.14
CA HIS A 232 -31.30 -5.45 10.87
C HIS A 232 -30.76 -4.95 12.22
N LYS A 233 -30.77 -3.63 12.43
CA LYS A 233 -30.26 -2.99 13.65
C LYS A 233 -31.34 -2.87 14.73
N PRO A 234 -31.00 -2.99 16.03
CA PRO A 234 -29.65 -3.17 16.57
C PRO A 234 -29.06 -4.57 16.35
N VAL A 235 -27.75 -4.62 16.07
CA VAL A 235 -26.99 -5.87 15.93
C VAL A 235 -26.20 -6.16 17.21
N VAL A 236 -26.37 -7.36 17.76
CA VAL A 236 -25.60 -7.86 18.90
C VAL A 236 -24.67 -8.97 18.40
N ALA A 237 -23.37 -8.79 18.56
CA ALA A 237 -22.37 -9.80 18.24
C ALA A 237 -21.80 -10.40 19.52
N ILE A 238 -22.00 -11.71 19.71
CA ILE A 238 -21.47 -12.49 20.81
C ILE A 238 -20.27 -13.27 20.29
N ILE A 239 -19.07 -12.88 20.72
CA ILE A 239 -17.81 -13.44 20.21
C ILE A 239 -17.05 -14.08 21.37
N GLY A 240 -16.66 -15.34 21.21
CA GLY A 240 -15.93 -16.08 22.23
C GLY A 240 -14.94 -17.11 21.71
N GLY A 241 -14.53 -18.04 22.57
CA GLY A 241 -13.52 -19.06 22.28
C GLY A 241 -12.12 -18.71 22.82
N ALA A 242 -11.10 -19.45 22.38
CA ALA A 242 -9.73 -19.34 22.88
C ALA A 242 -8.72 -18.75 21.89
N ASN A 243 -9.04 -18.66 20.59
CA ASN A 243 -8.15 -18.13 19.57
C ASN A 243 -8.44 -16.63 19.30
N ALA A 244 -7.48 -15.74 19.60
CA ALA A 244 -7.71 -14.30 19.64
C ALA A 244 -7.50 -13.55 18.32
N SER A 245 -6.58 -13.96 17.43
CA SER A 245 -6.10 -13.12 16.32
C SER A 245 -7.18 -12.80 15.27
N ALA A 246 -7.71 -13.82 14.60
CA ALA A 246 -8.74 -13.66 13.54
C ALA A 246 -10.06 -13.07 14.09
N LYS A 247 -10.39 -13.35 15.36
CA LYS A 247 -11.60 -12.80 16.01
C LYS A 247 -11.46 -11.31 16.29
N THR A 248 -10.25 -10.85 16.62
CA THR A 248 -10.00 -9.44 16.89
C THR A 248 -10.16 -8.62 15.61
N GLU A 249 -9.61 -9.07 14.48
CA GLU A 249 -9.78 -8.36 13.20
C GLU A 249 -11.25 -8.32 12.76
N ALA A 250 -11.99 -9.43 12.92
CA ALA A 250 -13.43 -9.44 12.69
C ALA A 250 -14.16 -8.42 13.58
N MET A 251 -13.83 -8.32 14.87
CA MET A 251 -14.40 -7.31 15.78
C MET A 251 -14.11 -5.88 15.32
N LYS A 252 -12.84 -5.57 14.98
CA LYS A 252 -12.42 -4.25 14.48
C LYS A 252 -13.26 -3.84 13.27
N ASN A 253 -13.40 -4.73 12.29
CA ASN A 253 -14.17 -4.44 11.08
C ASN A 253 -15.67 -4.31 11.33
N LEU A 254 -16.27 -5.17 12.13
CA LEU A 254 -17.68 -5.05 12.49
C LEU A 254 -17.99 -3.69 13.13
N VAL A 255 -17.08 -3.18 13.96
CA VAL A 255 -17.16 -1.86 14.60
C VAL A 255 -16.99 -0.74 13.57
N VAL A 256 -15.88 -0.76 12.83
CA VAL A 256 -15.50 0.31 11.87
C VAL A 256 -16.55 0.47 10.76
N TYR A 257 -17.06 -0.63 10.22
CA TYR A 257 -18.11 -0.61 9.20
C TYR A 257 -19.52 -0.39 9.76
N GLY A 258 -19.65 -0.15 11.07
CA GLY A 258 -20.92 0.09 11.74
C GLY A 258 -21.90 -1.07 11.57
N LYS A 259 -21.42 -2.30 11.51
CA LYS A 259 -22.23 -3.53 11.35
C LYS A 259 -22.69 -4.08 12.69
N VAL A 260 -22.03 -3.72 13.78
CA VAL A 260 -22.40 -4.10 15.14
C VAL A 260 -22.85 -2.88 15.95
N ASN A 261 -23.80 -3.06 16.86
CA ASN A 261 -24.19 -2.05 17.86
C ASN A 261 -23.70 -2.42 19.26
N LYS A 262 -23.65 -3.72 19.58
CA LYS A 262 -23.12 -4.24 20.84
C LYS A 262 -22.23 -5.45 20.63
N LEU A 263 -21.08 -5.44 21.28
CA LEU A 263 -20.16 -6.57 21.36
C LEU A 263 -20.26 -7.21 22.75
N ILE A 264 -20.52 -8.50 22.79
CA ILE A 264 -20.49 -9.32 24.00
C ILE A 264 -19.31 -10.27 23.84
N ILE A 265 -18.29 -10.14 24.68
CA ILE A 265 -17.06 -10.92 24.59
C ILE A 265 -17.07 -11.98 25.70
N VAL A 266 -16.92 -13.26 25.35
CA VAL A 266 -16.97 -14.40 26.28
C VAL A 266 -15.83 -15.40 26.05
N GLY A 267 -15.64 -16.36 26.95
CA GLY A 267 -14.58 -17.36 26.81
C GLY A 267 -13.17 -16.79 27.00
N GLY A 268 -12.15 -17.52 26.55
CA GLY A 268 -10.73 -17.18 26.74
C GLY A 268 -10.34 -15.80 26.20
N ILE A 269 -10.92 -15.39 25.07
CA ILE A 269 -10.63 -14.07 24.47
C ILE A 269 -11.12 -12.88 25.32
N ALA A 270 -11.92 -13.09 26.37
CA ALA A 270 -12.36 -12.01 27.25
C ALA A 270 -11.28 -11.57 28.24
N PHE A 271 -10.30 -12.44 28.59
CA PHE A 271 -9.31 -12.14 29.62
C PHE A 271 -8.37 -10.98 29.28
N PRO A 272 -7.87 -10.81 28.03
CA PRO A 272 -7.12 -9.61 27.65
C PRO A 272 -7.91 -8.32 27.91
N PHE A 273 -9.22 -8.30 27.60
CA PHE A 273 -10.10 -7.16 27.84
C PHE A 273 -10.30 -6.89 29.32
N LEU A 274 -10.50 -7.93 30.13
CA LEU A 274 -10.63 -7.81 31.59
C LEU A 274 -9.34 -7.30 32.24
N LYS A 275 -8.18 -7.74 31.75
CA LYS A 275 -6.87 -7.27 32.21
C LYS A 275 -6.67 -5.77 31.96
N ILE A 276 -7.07 -5.27 30.79
CA ILE A 276 -7.05 -3.83 30.46
C ILE A 276 -7.97 -3.02 31.37
N HIS A 277 -9.08 -3.60 31.82
CA HIS A 277 -9.98 -2.99 32.82
C HIS A 277 -9.46 -3.11 34.28
N GLY A 278 -8.22 -3.54 34.48
CA GLY A 278 -7.56 -3.58 35.79
C GLY A 278 -7.87 -4.83 36.62
N HIS A 279 -8.44 -5.88 36.03
CA HIS A 279 -8.68 -7.14 36.73
C HIS A 279 -7.45 -8.05 36.75
N ASN A 280 -7.23 -8.75 37.87
CA ASN A 280 -6.14 -9.71 38.02
C ASN A 280 -6.55 -11.08 37.44
N VAL A 281 -6.28 -11.29 36.16
CA VAL A 281 -6.68 -12.49 35.40
C VAL A 281 -5.51 -13.18 34.68
N ASP A 282 -4.26 -12.94 35.12
CA ASP A 282 -3.05 -13.45 34.44
C ASP A 282 -3.01 -14.97 34.37
N ASN A 283 -3.48 -15.64 35.42
CA ASN A 283 -3.64 -17.10 35.50
C ASN A 283 -4.72 -17.67 34.56
N CYS A 284 -5.56 -16.82 33.97
CA CYS A 284 -6.66 -17.20 33.08
C CYS A 284 -6.37 -16.89 31.61
N MET A 285 -5.28 -16.18 31.30
CA MET A 285 -4.83 -15.94 29.93
C MET A 285 -4.55 -17.29 29.24
N PHE A 286 -4.99 -17.42 27.98
CA PHE A 286 -4.83 -18.67 27.23
C PHE A 286 -3.42 -18.77 26.63
N GLU A 287 -2.86 -17.64 26.22
CA GLU A 287 -1.50 -17.51 25.72
C GLU A 287 -0.50 -17.66 26.88
N GLU A 288 0.39 -18.66 26.81
CA GLU A 288 1.47 -18.84 27.79
C GLU A 288 2.74 -18.05 27.43
N ASP A 289 2.88 -17.70 26.14
CA ASP A 289 3.99 -16.93 25.60
C ASP A 289 3.83 -15.43 25.88
N PRO A 290 4.86 -14.75 26.43
CA PRO A 290 4.79 -13.32 26.78
C PRO A 290 4.53 -12.38 25.59
N ASP A 291 5.03 -12.71 24.40
CA ASP A 291 4.86 -11.87 23.21
C ASP A 291 3.42 -12.01 22.68
N LEU A 292 2.87 -13.22 22.68
CA LEU A 292 1.47 -13.46 22.33
C LEU A 292 0.50 -12.80 23.31
N GLN A 293 0.80 -12.83 24.62
CA GLN A 293 0.02 -12.09 25.62
C GLN A 293 0.06 -10.58 25.35
N THR A 294 1.24 -10.03 25.05
CA THR A 294 1.41 -8.61 24.71
C THR A 294 0.59 -8.24 23.47
N GLN A 295 0.61 -9.10 22.45
CA GLN A 295 -0.19 -8.91 21.23
C GLN A 295 -1.69 -8.97 21.51
N ALA A 296 -2.15 -9.91 22.34
CA ALA A 296 -3.55 -10.03 22.73
C ALA A 296 -4.05 -8.78 23.48
N LEU A 297 -3.23 -8.24 24.39
CA LEU A 297 -3.53 -6.99 25.09
C LEU A 297 -3.61 -5.79 24.13
N ARG A 298 -2.64 -5.64 23.21
CA ARG A 298 -2.69 -4.57 22.19
C ARG A 298 -3.96 -4.66 21.34
N ASN A 299 -4.30 -5.86 20.89
CA ASN A 299 -5.47 -6.13 20.08
C ASN A 299 -6.79 -5.80 20.81
N ALA A 300 -6.91 -6.19 22.07
CA ALA A 300 -8.06 -5.85 22.90
C ALA A 300 -8.18 -4.34 23.14
N THR A 301 -7.07 -3.65 23.40
CA THR A 301 -7.05 -2.18 23.53
C THR A 301 -7.58 -1.50 22.27
N VAL A 302 -7.12 -1.94 21.08
CA VAL A 302 -7.59 -1.38 19.81
C VAL A 302 -9.08 -1.58 19.62
N VAL A 303 -9.60 -2.78 19.88
CA VAL A 303 -11.06 -3.06 19.77
C VAL A 303 -11.87 -2.18 20.72
N MET A 304 -11.41 -2.00 21.96
CA MET A 304 -12.10 -1.14 22.93
C MET A 304 -12.13 0.33 22.52
N GLU A 305 -11.00 0.88 22.07
CA GLU A 305 -10.92 2.26 21.62
C GLU A 305 -11.76 2.50 20.35
N LEU A 306 -11.76 1.54 19.42
CA LEU A 306 -12.65 1.59 18.27
C LEU A 306 -14.12 1.55 18.70
N ALA A 307 -14.51 0.61 19.56
CA ALA A 307 -15.89 0.50 20.00
C ALA A 307 -16.38 1.79 20.68
N LYS A 308 -15.55 2.37 21.56
CA LYS A 308 -15.81 3.67 22.17
C LYS A 308 -15.96 4.79 21.13
N GLY A 309 -15.04 4.87 20.16
CA GLY A 309 -15.07 5.89 19.11
C GLY A 309 -16.26 5.79 18.15
N TYR A 310 -16.79 4.58 17.95
CA TYR A 310 -17.93 4.32 17.05
C TYR A 310 -19.27 4.17 17.79
N GLY A 311 -19.30 4.33 19.12
CA GLY A 311 -20.52 4.19 19.93
C GLY A 311 -21.06 2.76 19.96
N VAL A 312 -20.18 1.77 19.98
CA VAL A 312 -20.51 0.35 20.15
C VAL A 312 -20.32 -0.03 21.62
N ASP A 313 -21.35 -0.57 22.24
CA ASP A 313 -21.28 -1.02 23.64
C ASP A 313 -20.50 -2.33 23.74
N ILE A 314 -19.47 -2.39 24.59
CA ILE A 314 -18.77 -3.64 24.92
C ILE A 314 -19.27 -4.16 26.26
N THR A 315 -19.62 -5.44 26.29
CA THR A 315 -20.02 -6.20 27.48
C THR A 315 -19.01 -7.30 27.74
N LEU A 316 -18.42 -7.29 28.94
CA LEU A 316 -17.47 -8.31 29.41
C LEU A 316 -18.08 -9.18 30.52
N PRO A 317 -17.55 -10.39 30.76
CA PRO A 317 -18.03 -11.25 31.84
C PRO A 317 -17.77 -10.62 33.21
N VAL A 318 -18.69 -10.82 34.15
CA VAL A 318 -18.62 -10.30 35.53
C VAL A 318 -18.34 -11.39 36.57
N ASP A 319 -18.47 -12.65 36.18
CA ASP A 319 -18.18 -13.84 36.98
C ASP A 319 -17.82 -15.04 36.08
N HIS A 320 -17.03 -15.96 36.63
CA HIS A 320 -16.58 -17.17 35.95
C HIS A 320 -16.73 -18.39 36.85
N ILE A 321 -16.90 -19.56 36.22
CA ILE A 321 -16.75 -20.86 36.87
C ILE A 321 -15.27 -21.24 36.82
N MET A 322 -14.62 -21.27 37.99
CA MET A 322 -13.20 -21.53 38.15
C MET A 322 -12.94 -22.86 38.86
N ALA A 323 -11.91 -23.60 38.46
CA ALA A 323 -11.54 -24.87 39.09
C ALA A 323 -10.01 -25.09 39.12
N LYS A 324 -9.56 -26.02 39.99
CA LYS A 324 -8.18 -26.52 39.97
C LYS A 324 -8.00 -27.51 38.82
N LEU A 325 -6.80 -27.53 38.21
CA LEU A 325 -6.42 -28.55 37.24
C LEU A 325 -6.44 -29.96 37.85
N THR A 326 -6.07 -30.08 39.12
CA THR A 326 -6.03 -31.35 39.86
C THR A 326 -7.20 -31.40 40.85
N GLY A 327 -8.20 -32.24 40.56
CA GLY A 327 -9.31 -32.52 41.50
C GLY A 327 -10.57 -31.64 41.39
N LEU A 328 -10.95 -31.22 40.18
CA LEU A 328 -12.19 -30.51 39.77
C LEU A 328 -13.23 -30.26 40.90
N ASN A 329 -13.10 -29.11 41.58
CA ASN A 329 -14.13 -28.52 42.43
C ASN A 329 -14.48 -27.13 41.87
N PRO A 330 -15.51 -27.01 41.01
CA PRO A 330 -15.86 -25.74 40.39
C PRO A 330 -16.47 -24.76 41.40
N GLU A 331 -15.96 -23.53 41.43
CA GLU A 331 -16.51 -22.43 42.22
C GLU A 331 -16.89 -21.26 41.30
N THR A 332 -18.02 -20.61 41.56
CA THR A 332 -18.39 -19.35 40.87
C THR A 332 -17.70 -18.18 41.54
N VAL A 333 -16.88 -17.45 40.78
CA VAL A 333 -16.04 -16.36 41.29
C VAL A 333 -16.33 -15.09 40.49
N LYS A 334 -16.67 -14.00 41.19
CA LYS A 334 -16.81 -12.67 40.57
C LYS A 334 -15.46 -12.18 40.08
N VAL A 335 -15.41 -11.53 38.92
CA VAL A 335 -14.15 -11.08 38.29
C VAL A 335 -13.37 -10.13 39.20
N ASN A 336 -14.05 -9.23 39.91
CA ASN A 336 -13.42 -8.31 40.88
C ASN A 336 -12.94 -8.99 42.19
N LYS A 337 -13.23 -10.28 42.38
CA LYS A 337 -12.79 -11.09 43.52
C LYS A 337 -11.73 -12.14 43.13
N ILE A 338 -11.22 -12.11 41.89
CA ILE A 338 -10.11 -12.98 41.47
C ILE A 338 -8.81 -12.45 42.10
N ASN A 339 -8.59 -12.82 43.36
CA ASN A 339 -7.41 -12.50 44.15
C ASN A 339 -7.13 -13.61 45.17
N GLY A 340 -5.97 -13.55 45.83
CA GLY A 340 -5.60 -14.49 46.91
C GLY A 340 -5.68 -15.95 46.47
N ARG A 341 -6.53 -16.76 47.12
CA ARG A 341 -6.66 -18.20 46.82
C ARG A 341 -7.14 -18.51 45.40
N PHE A 342 -7.86 -17.59 44.76
CA PHE A 342 -8.46 -17.80 43.44
C PHE A 342 -7.48 -17.60 42.27
N THR A 343 -6.33 -16.95 42.49
CA THR A 343 -5.28 -16.82 41.47
C THR A 343 -4.60 -18.15 41.12
N ARG A 344 -4.88 -19.20 41.90
CA ARG A 344 -4.42 -20.58 41.66
C ARG A 344 -5.41 -21.44 40.86
N LEU A 345 -6.58 -20.89 40.51
CA LEU A 345 -7.62 -21.59 39.73
C LEU A 345 -7.59 -21.12 38.27
N LYS A 346 -8.06 -21.94 37.33
CA LYS A 346 -8.31 -21.49 35.95
C LYS A 346 -9.81 -21.31 35.72
N ALA A 347 -10.18 -20.33 34.89
CA ALA A 347 -11.56 -20.13 34.47
C ALA A 347 -11.89 -21.04 33.27
N TYR A 348 -13.01 -21.76 33.35
CA TYR A 348 -13.40 -22.74 32.34
C TYR A 348 -14.74 -22.43 31.65
N ASP A 349 -15.60 -21.62 32.28
CA ASP A 349 -16.88 -21.16 31.72
C ASP A 349 -17.31 -19.84 32.39
N ILE A 350 -18.36 -19.19 31.86
CA ILE A 350 -18.96 -17.99 32.46
C ILE A 350 -19.95 -18.33 33.59
N GLY A 351 -20.10 -17.43 34.54
CA GLY A 351 -21.03 -17.59 35.67
C GLY A 351 -22.46 -17.08 35.41
N PRO A 352 -23.37 -17.29 36.39
CA PRO A 352 -24.77 -16.89 36.30
C PRO A 352 -25.00 -15.37 36.21
N ASP A 353 -24.18 -14.54 36.87
CA ASP A 353 -24.35 -13.08 36.82
C ASP A 353 -24.04 -12.56 35.40
N THR A 354 -23.05 -13.16 34.73
CA THR A 354 -22.73 -12.88 33.32
C THR A 354 -23.88 -13.25 32.39
N LEU A 355 -24.56 -14.39 32.61
CA LEU A 355 -25.72 -14.79 31.80
C LEU A 355 -26.89 -13.81 31.93
N VAL A 356 -27.14 -13.28 33.14
CA VAL A 356 -28.15 -12.24 33.37
C VAL A 356 -27.81 -10.97 32.57
N LEU A 357 -26.53 -10.59 32.54
CA LEU A 357 -26.05 -9.44 31.77
C LEU A 357 -26.23 -9.66 30.26
N ILE A 358 -25.82 -10.81 29.73
CA ILE A 358 -26.00 -11.15 28.30
C ILE A 358 -27.48 -11.08 27.91
N LYS A 359 -28.37 -11.68 28.73
CA LYS A 359 -29.83 -11.63 28.50
C LYS A 359 -30.35 -10.19 28.45
N LYS A 360 -29.84 -9.30 29.30
CA LYS A 360 -30.21 -7.88 29.31
C LYS A 360 -29.75 -7.18 28.03
N GLU A 361 -28.51 -7.39 27.63
CA GLU A 361 -27.91 -6.70 26.48
C GLU A 361 -28.50 -7.15 25.14
N MET A 362 -29.03 -8.39 25.09
CA MET A 362 -29.68 -8.93 23.89
C MET A 362 -31.10 -8.40 23.65
N ARG A 363 -31.84 -7.91 24.66
CA ARG A 363 -33.32 -7.68 24.60
C ARG A 363 -33.87 -7.01 23.34
N ASN A 364 -33.14 -6.05 22.76
CA ASN A 364 -33.59 -5.27 21.60
C ASN A 364 -32.86 -5.65 20.31
N ALA A 365 -32.16 -6.79 20.28
CA ALA A 365 -31.40 -7.23 19.12
C ALA A 365 -32.35 -7.62 17.98
N LYS A 366 -32.19 -6.96 16.83
CA LYS A 366 -32.85 -7.38 15.59
C LYS A 366 -32.00 -8.36 14.80
N THR A 367 -30.68 -8.30 14.95
CA THR A 367 -29.76 -9.32 14.43
C THR A 367 -28.84 -9.79 15.54
N ILE A 368 -28.63 -11.10 15.62
CA ILE A 368 -27.66 -11.71 16.53
C ILE A 368 -26.65 -12.49 15.71
N ILE A 369 -25.37 -12.25 15.94
CA ILE A 369 -24.29 -13.11 15.44
C ILE A 369 -23.57 -13.74 16.63
N PHE A 370 -23.43 -15.05 16.63
CA PHE A 370 -22.78 -15.82 17.70
C PHE A 370 -21.61 -16.61 17.11
N ASN A 371 -20.39 -16.30 17.55
CA ASN A 371 -19.17 -16.97 17.09
C ASN A 371 -18.22 -17.27 18.24
N GLY A 372 -18.09 -18.55 18.59
CA GLY A 372 -17.24 -19.05 19.67
C GLY A 372 -17.98 -19.28 20.98
N ILE A 373 -17.61 -20.37 21.65
CA ILE A 373 -18.24 -20.86 22.89
C ILE A 373 -17.68 -20.13 24.13
N ALA A 374 -18.48 -20.05 25.19
CA ALA A 374 -18.06 -19.44 26.46
C ALA A 374 -17.28 -20.40 27.38
N GLY A 375 -17.52 -21.71 27.21
CA GLY A 375 -16.90 -22.79 27.96
C GLY A 375 -16.82 -24.07 27.12
N LYS A 376 -16.32 -25.17 27.69
CA LYS A 376 -16.09 -26.43 26.98
C LYS A 376 -17.41 -27.18 26.74
N TYR A 377 -18.03 -27.01 25.56
CA TYR A 377 -19.31 -27.67 25.21
C TYR A 377 -19.32 -29.21 25.26
N GLN A 378 -18.14 -29.84 25.26
CA GLN A 378 -17.99 -31.29 25.37
C GLN A 378 -18.01 -31.77 26.82
N ASP A 379 -17.62 -30.92 27.76
CA ASP A 379 -17.48 -31.21 29.19
C ASP A 379 -18.76 -30.78 29.92
N GLU A 380 -19.48 -31.74 30.50
CA GLU A 380 -20.73 -31.46 31.22
C GLU A 380 -20.54 -30.48 32.38
N THR A 381 -19.35 -30.44 32.97
CA THR A 381 -19.00 -29.54 34.08
C THR A 381 -18.86 -28.07 33.64
N PHE A 382 -18.41 -27.83 32.40
CA PHE A 382 -18.01 -26.50 31.91
C PHE A 382 -18.70 -26.11 30.60
N CYS A 383 -19.87 -26.70 30.32
CA CYS A 383 -20.68 -26.38 29.14
C CYS A 383 -21.87 -25.45 29.44
N HIS A 384 -22.13 -25.17 30.72
CA HIS A 384 -23.35 -24.52 31.17
C HIS A 384 -23.56 -23.13 30.56
N GLY A 385 -22.55 -22.27 30.62
CA GLY A 385 -22.60 -20.92 30.06
C GLY A 385 -22.82 -20.92 28.55
N THR A 386 -22.15 -21.81 27.82
CA THR A 386 -22.36 -21.97 26.38
C THR A 386 -23.78 -22.42 26.05
N ASN A 387 -24.30 -23.42 26.77
CA ASN A 387 -25.66 -23.93 26.56
C ASN A 387 -26.71 -22.85 26.87
N GLN A 388 -26.52 -22.08 27.93
CA GLN A 388 -27.44 -20.99 28.30
C GLN A 388 -27.41 -19.84 27.29
N ILE A 389 -26.25 -19.45 26.76
CA ILE A 389 -26.18 -18.47 25.66
C ILE A 389 -26.96 -18.98 24.45
N LEU A 390 -26.79 -20.24 24.06
CA LEU A 390 -27.53 -20.83 22.95
C LEU A 390 -29.05 -20.84 23.20
N ASP A 391 -29.48 -21.18 24.41
CA ASP A 391 -30.90 -21.12 24.80
C ASP A 391 -31.44 -19.67 24.67
N LEU A 392 -30.67 -18.67 25.10
CA LEU A 392 -31.02 -17.26 24.94
C LEU A 392 -31.11 -16.86 23.46
N VAL A 393 -30.14 -17.25 22.63
CA VAL A 393 -30.13 -16.96 21.18
C VAL A 393 -31.33 -17.64 20.50
N PHE A 394 -31.61 -18.89 20.82
CA PHE A 394 -32.72 -19.64 20.23
C PHE A 394 -34.08 -19.07 20.62
N ALA A 395 -34.26 -18.70 21.89
CA ALA A 395 -35.49 -18.09 22.40
C ALA A 395 -35.70 -16.64 21.92
N HIS A 396 -34.65 -15.95 21.45
CA HIS A 396 -34.77 -14.57 20.99
C HIS A 396 -35.53 -14.45 19.65
N GLU A 397 -36.45 -13.50 19.57
CA GLU A 397 -37.27 -13.22 18.36
C GLU A 397 -36.57 -12.30 17.34
N ALA A 398 -35.24 -12.35 17.27
CA ALA A 398 -34.49 -11.53 16.32
C ALA A 398 -34.90 -11.83 14.86
N GLU A 399 -34.83 -10.81 14.00
CA GLU A 399 -35.13 -10.92 12.57
C GLU A 399 -34.10 -11.79 11.84
N SER A 400 -32.86 -11.86 12.35
CA SER A 400 -31.82 -12.75 11.84
C SER A 400 -30.90 -13.22 12.97
N LYS A 401 -30.57 -14.52 12.99
CA LYS A 401 -29.65 -15.14 13.95
C LYS A 401 -28.63 -15.96 13.18
N ILE A 402 -27.34 -15.63 13.30
CA ILE A 402 -26.25 -16.33 12.61
C ILE A 402 -25.36 -16.97 13.67
N ILE A 403 -25.29 -18.30 13.69
CA ILE A 403 -24.36 -19.06 14.51
C ILE A 403 -23.22 -19.47 13.59
N LEU A 404 -22.06 -18.84 13.79
CA LEU A 404 -20.90 -18.94 12.91
C LEU A 404 -19.82 -19.80 13.55
N GLY A 405 -19.25 -20.72 12.78
CA GLY A 405 -18.08 -21.51 13.15
C GLY A 405 -18.43 -22.91 13.64
N LEU A 406 -17.55 -23.86 13.29
CA LEU A 406 -17.77 -25.29 13.53
C LEU A 406 -18.13 -25.62 14.98
N HIS A 407 -17.35 -25.15 15.95
CA HIS A 407 -17.63 -25.42 17.38
C HIS A 407 -18.97 -24.84 17.85
N SER A 408 -19.32 -23.62 17.41
CA SER A 408 -20.61 -23.00 17.77
C SER A 408 -21.79 -23.70 17.10
N ALA A 409 -21.66 -24.07 15.82
CA ALA A 409 -22.66 -24.82 15.10
C ALA A 409 -22.84 -26.25 15.66
N THR A 410 -21.77 -26.90 16.12
CA THR A 410 -21.83 -28.22 16.77
C THR A 410 -22.46 -28.12 18.16
N ALA A 411 -22.09 -27.13 18.97
CA ALA A 411 -22.73 -26.90 20.26
C ALA A 411 -24.23 -26.59 20.12
N ALA A 412 -24.59 -25.73 19.15
CA ALA A 412 -25.97 -25.44 18.78
C ALA A 412 -26.75 -26.71 18.41
N GLN A 413 -26.17 -27.57 17.56
CA GLN A 413 -26.82 -28.81 17.15
C GLN A 413 -26.96 -29.81 18.30
N ARG A 414 -25.92 -29.99 19.13
CA ARG A 414 -25.99 -30.85 20.33
C ARG A 414 -27.13 -30.40 21.24
N ARG A 415 -27.33 -29.09 21.36
CA ARG A 415 -28.42 -28.50 22.15
C ARG A 415 -29.80 -28.74 21.53
N LEU A 416 -29.92 -28.68 20.20
CA LEU A 416 -31.18 -28.91 19.47
C LEU A 416 -31.55 -30.40 19.33
N GLY A 417 -30.57 -31.30 19.38
CA GLY A 417 -30.76 -32.72 19.09
C GLY A 417 -31.16 -32.93 17.63
N ALA A 418 -32.24 -33.69 17.38
CA ALA A 418 -32.79 -33.92 16.03
C ALA A 418 -33.70 -32.79 15.53
N LYS A 419 -33.95 -31.75 16.35
CA LYS A 419 -34.84 -30.65 15.99
C LYS A 419 -34.17 -29.70 14.99
N PRO A 420 -34.93 -29.15 14.02
CA PRO A 420 -34.40 -28.11 13.16
C PRO A 420 -34.10 -26.83 13.97
N PRO A 421 -33.19 -25.97 13.51
CA PRO A 421 -32.96 -24.67 14.12
C PRO A 421 -34.25 -23.84 14.18
N PRO A 422 -34.44 -23.02 15.23
CA PRO A 422 -35.58 -22.10 15.29
C PRO A 422 -35.62 -21.17 14.07
N ALA A 423 -36.80 -20.68 13.73
CA ALA A 423 -36.98 -19.76 12.61
C ALA A 423 -35.98 -18.60 12.63
N ARG A 424 -35.51 -18.20 11.44
CA ARG A 424 -34.53 -17.13 11.23
C ARG A 424 -33.14 -17.40 11.82
N THR A 425 -32.84 -18.66 12.16
CA THR A 425 -31.52 -19.09 12.63
C THR A 425 -30.76 -19.79 11.51
N TYR A 426 -29.58 -19.27 11.18
CA TYR A 426 -28.64 -19.86 10.25
C TYR A 426 -27.46 -20.46 11.00
N LEU A 427 -27.17 -21.75 10.76
CA LEU A 427 -25.99 -22.44 11.27
C LEU A 427 -24.94 -22.51 10.16
N SER A 428 -23.86 -21.76 10.31
CA SER A 428 -22.76 -21.69 9.33
C SER A 428 -21.58 -22.56 9.78
N THR A 429 -21.05 -23.36 8.85
CA THR A 429 -19.90 -24.23 9.09
C THR A 429 -18.56 -23.55 8.77
N MET A 430 -18.59 -22.35 8.19
CA MET A 430 -17.44 -21.46 8.04
C MET A 430 -16.82 -21.17 9.42
N GLY A 431 -15.69 -21.82 9.69
CA GLY A 431 -14.84 -21.54 10.85
C GLY A 431 -14.02 -20.27 10.64
N GLU A 432 -12.72 -20.46 10.47
CA GLU A 432 -11.78 -19.37 10.20
C GLU A 432 -12.14 -18.60 8.92
N ALA A 433 -12.59 -19.29 7.86
CA ALA A 433 -13.05 -18.65 6.62
C ALA A 433 -14.13 -17.58 6.89
N GLY A 434 -15.08 -17.87 7.78
CA GLY A 434 -16.16 -16.94 8.11
C GLY A 434 -15.66 -15.74 8.90
N LEU A 435 -14.70 -15.95 9.80
CA LEU A 435 -14.05 -14.86 10.53
C LEU A 435 -13.22 -13.98 9.60
N LYS A 436 -12.43 -14.57 8.70
CA LYS A 436 -11.68 -13.86 7.66
C LYS A 436 -12.60 -13.03 6.76
N PHE A 437 -13.74 -13.59 6.36
CA PHE A 437 -14.76 -12.85 5.63
C PHE A 437 -15.27 -11.63 6.41
N LEU A 438 -15.60 -11.78 7.69
CA LEU A 438 -16.03 -10.65 8.54
C LEU A 438 -14.89 -9.65 8.81
N ALA A 439 -13.65 -10.12 8.84
CA ALA A 439 -12.42 -9.33 8.90
C ALA A 439 -12.04 -8.70 7.55
N GLY A 440 -12.88 -8.84 6.51
CA GLY A 440 -12.62 -8.26 5.20
C GLY A 440 -11.41 -8.87 4.47
N GLU A 441 -10.90 -10.00 4.95
CA GLU A 441 -9.80 -10.74 4.34
C GLU A 441 -10.28 -11.52 3.09
N GLU A 442 -9.31 -11.89 2.27
CA GLU A 442 -9.58 -12.59 1.02
C GLU A 442 -9.84 -14.08 1.24
N LEU A 443 -10.96 -14.58 0.70
CA LEU A 443 -11.22 -16.01 0.61
C LEU A 443 -10.57 -16.55 -0.66
N THR A 444 -9.27 -16.83 -0.57
CA THR A 444 -8.39 -17.11 -1.71
C THR A 444 -8.86 -18.24 -2.63
N ALA A 445 -9.57 -19.25 -2.11
CA ALA A 445 -10.12 -20.33 -2.95
C ALA A 445 -11.22 -19.84 -3.91
N LEU A 446 -11.90 -18.73 -3.58
CA LEU A 446 -12.93 -18.16 -4.43
C LEU A 446 -12.35 -17.46 -5.67
N ASN A 447 -11.09 -17.02 -5.62
CA ASN A 447 -10.42 -16.42 -6.78
C ASN A 447 -10.26 -17.38 -7.96
N HIS A 448 -10.41 -18.67 -7.67
CA HIS A 448 -10.30 -19.75 -8.65
C HIS A 448 -11.66 -20.18 -9.22
N LEU A 449 -12.75 -19.51 -8.82
CA LEU A 449 -14.11 -19.76 -9.32
C LEU A 449 -14.57 -18.65 -10.28
N ASP A 450 -15.32 -19.05 -11.30
CA ASP A 450 -15.90 -18.19 -12.31
C ASP A 450 -16.94 -17.23 -11.71
N ASP A 451 -16.93 -15.98 -12.16
CA ASP A 451 -17.92 -14.99 -11.76
C ASP A 451 -19.21 -15.09 -12.60
N LEU A 452 -20.33 -14.68 -12.01
CA LEU A 452 -21.62 -14.52 -12.67
C LEU A 452 -21.47 -13.46 -13.76
N PRO A 453 -21.95 -13.72 -14.99
CA PRO A 453 -21.92 -12.71 -16.06
C PRO A 453 -22.72 -11.48 -15.61
N ALA A 454 -22.08 -10.31 -15.62
CA ALA A 454 -22.70 -9.06 -15.19
C ALA A 454 -23.97 -8.79 -16.02
N LYS A 455 -25.13 -8.68 -15.37
CA LYS A 455 -26.34 -8.20 -16.04
C LYS A 455 -26.10 -6.77 -16.51
N THR A 456 -26.26 -6.53 -17.82
CA THR A 456 -26.08 -5.29 -18.59
C THR A 456 -27.03 -4.13 -18.23
N HIS A 457 -27.56 -4.07 -17.01
CA HIS A 457 -28.47 -3.01 -16.57
C HIS A 457 -28.10 -2.45 -15.20
N LEU A 458 -27.04 -1.65 -15.15
CA LEU A 458 -26.93 -0.55 -14.19
C LEU A 458 -26.42 0.66 -14.97
N LYS A 459 -27.31 1.64 -15.19
CA LYS A 459 -26.92 2.97 -15.67
C LYS A 459 -25.92 3.56 -14.65
N PRO A 460 -24.87 4.27 -15.10
CA PRO A 460 -24.00 4.99 -14.18
C PRO A 460 -24.84 5.96 -13.33
N LYS A 461 -24.69 5.87 -12.01
CA LYS A 461 -25.28 6.83 -11.07
C LYS A 461 -24.65 8.20 -11.30
N GLU A 462 -25.47 9.24 -11.11
CA GLU A 462 -25.06 10.65 -11.18
C GLU A 462 -23.76 10.92 -10.41
N PRO A 463 -22.95 11.91 -10.85
CA PRO A 463 -21.66 12.20 -10.25
C PRO A 463 -21.80 12.46 -8.75
N VAL A 464 -20.96 11.79 -7.98
CA VAL A 464 -20.84 11.98 -6.53
C VAL A 464 -20.38 13.41 -6.28
N LYS A 465 -21.11 14.16 -5.45
CA LYS A 465 -20.73 15.53 -5.05
C LYS A 465 -19.30 15.54 -4.48
N GLU A 466 -18.49 16.52 -4.89
CA GLU A 466 -17.14 16.77 -4.37
C GLU A 466 -17.11 16.77 -2.83
N LYS A 467 -15.99 16.32 -2.24
CA LYS A 467 -15.75 16.29 -0.79
C LYS A 467 -14.56 17.18 -0.41
N ILE A 468 -14.63 17.80 0.76
CA ILE A 468 -13.59 18.71 1.30
C ILE A 468 -12.67 17.98 2.29
N ASN A 469 -11.36 18.15 2.18
CA ASN A 469 -10.40 17.49 3.07
C ASN A 469 -10.21 18.30 4.37
N LEU A 470 -10.50 17.71 5.53
CA LEU A 470 -10.43 18.41 6.82
C LEU A 470 -9.01 18.85 7.21
N ASN A 471 -7.99 18.14 6.71
CA ASN A 471 -6.59 18.43 7.01
C ASN A 471 -6.08 19.63 6.23
N VAL A 472 -6.75 19.96 5.14
CA VAL A 472 -6.28 20.90 4.13
C VAL A 472 -7.15 22.16 4.28
N ALA A 473 -8.48 22.00 4.37
CA ALA A 473 -9.47 23.09 4.42
C ALA A 473 -9.23 24.19 5.45
N ASN A 474 -9.34 25.43 4.97
CA ASN A 474 -9.36 26.63 5.81
C ASN A 474 -10.77 26.95 6.34
N THR A 475 -10.86 27.91 7.27
CA THR A 475 -12.14 28.24 7.92
C THR A 475 -13.22 28.70 6.92
N GLU A 476 -12.86 29.51 5.92
CA GLU A 476 -13.79 30.05 4.92
C GLU A 476 -14.29 28.95 3.96
N GLU A 477 -13.42 28.03 3.57
CA GLU A 477 -13.76 26.88 2.73
C GLU A 477 -14.68 25.89 3.47
N LEU A 478 -14.38 25.61 4.74
CA LEU A 478 -15.26 24.79 5.59
C LEU A 478 -16.64 25.45 5.73
N GLU A 479 -16.70 26.77 5.96
CA GLU A 479 -17.97 27.50 6.04
C GLU A 479 -18.76 27.41 4.74
N LYS A 480 -18.13 27.70 3.59
CA LYS A 480 -18.80 27.79 2.30
C LYS A 480 -19.19 26.42 1.73
N PHE A 481 -18.30 25.43 1.83
CA PHE A 481 -18.49 24.11 1.22
C PHE A 481 -19.41 23.22 2.06
N LEU A 482 -19.25 23.26 3.39
CA LEU A 482 -20.05 22.45 4.32
C LEU A 482 -21.28 23.20 4.83
N ASN A 483 -21.39 24.49 4.53
CA ASN A 483 -22.47 25.37 4.98
C ASN A 483 -22.64 25.30 6.52
N ILE A 484 -21.52 25.43 7.25
CA ILE A 484 -21.47 25.39 8.71
C ILE A 484 -21.18 26.78 9.29
N LYS A 485 -21.57 27.03 10.55
CA LYS A 485 -21.39 28.34 11.21
C LYS A 485 -19.91 28.67 11.41
N SER A 486 -19.56 29.95 11.31
CA SER A 486 -18.18 30.42 11.43
C SER A 486 -17.47 30.02 12.72
N GLY A 487 -18.19 29.99 13.84
CA GLY A 487 -17.63 29.49 15.11
C GLY A 487 -17.21 28.02 15.06
N VAL A 488 -17.94 27.18 14.33
CA VAL A 488 -17.67 25.74 14.21
C VAL A 488 -16.49 25.50 13.29
N ALA A 489 -16.45 26.17 12.14
CA ALA A 489 -15.32 26.10 11.22
C ALA A 489 -14.01 26.57 11.88
N LYS A 490 -14.05 27.67 12.65
CA LYS A 490 -12.88 28.15 13.43
C LYS A 490 -12.42 27.13 14.46
N ASN A 491 -13.36 26.47 15.15
CA ASN A 491 -13.00 25.45 16.13
C ASN A 491 -12.37 24.23 15.45
N ILE A 492 -12.84 23.82 14.27
CA ILE A 492 -12.23 22.72 13.50
C ILE A 492 -10.79 23.07 13.13
N THR A 493 -10.56 24.27 12.58
CA THR A 493 -9.22 24.72 12.21
C THR A 493 -8.29 24.89 13.43
N ASN A 494 -8.80 25.39 14.56
CA ASN A 494 -8.02 25.54 15.79
C ASN A 494 -7.70 24.19 16.44
N TYR A 495 -8.64 23.25 16.41
CA TYR A 495 -8.41 21.90 16.91
C TYR A 495 -7.37 21.19 16.05
N LYS A 496 -7.43 21.33 14.72
CA LYS A 496 -6.38 20.87 13.79
C LYS A 496 -5.00 21.38 14.18
N LYS A 497 -4.87 22.68 14.49
CA LYS A 497 -3.60 23.27 14.94
C LYS A 497 -3.03 22.61 16.22
N ASN A 498 -3.88 22.06 17.07
CA ASN A 498 -3.45 21.39 18.31
C ASN A 498 -3.07 19.92 18.11
N ILE A 499 -3.73 19.23 17.18
CA ILE A 499 -3.51 17.79 16.94
C ILE A 499 -2.63 17.51 15.73
N GLY A 500 -2.27 18.54 14.97
CA GLY A 500 -1.59 18.41 13.67
C GLY A 500 -2.60 18.16 12.56
N GLU A 501 -3.04 16.92 12.41
CA GLU A 501 -3.95 16.49 11.36
C GLU A 501 -5.04 15.55 11.90
N PHE A 502 -6.23 15.62 11.32
CA PHE A 502 -7.28 14.64 11.50
C PHE A 502 -6.92 13.37 10.71
N GLU A 503 -6.47 12.32 11.40
CA GLU A 503 -6.36 10.95 10.87
C GLU A 503 -7.71 10.41 10.35
N ARG A 504 -8.82 10.88 10.92
CA ARG A 504 -10.17 10.45 10.55
C ARG A 504 -11.20 11.55 10.83
N VAL A 505 -12.21 11.66 9.98
CA VAL A 505 -13.31 12.65 10.11
C VAL A 505 -13.97 12.59 11.49
N SER A 506 -14.02 11.41 12.13
CA SER A 506 -14.58 11.21 13.47
C SER A 506 -13.88 12.00 14.58
N GLN A 507 -12.64 12.43 14.40
CA GLN A 507 -11.96 13.30 15.37
C GLN A 507 -12.60 14.70 15.46
N LEU A 508 -13.48 15.07 14.52
CA LEU A 508 -14.31 16.27 14.64
C LEU A 508 -15.23 16.27 15.87
N PHE A 509 -15.53 15.12 16.48
CA PHE A 509 -16.27 15.07 17.74
C PHE A 509 -15.54 15.71 18.91
N SER A 510 -14.21 15.75 18.83
CA SER A 510 -13.36 16.36 19.85
C SER A 510 -13.17 17.86 19.63
N VAL A 511 -13.68 18.39 18.52
CA VAL A 511 -13.66 19.82 18.22
C VAL A 511 -14.72 20.53 19.07
N PRO A 512 -14.34 21.53 19.87
CA PRO A 512 -15.30 22.30 20.67
C PRO A 512 -16.42 22.87 19.80
N GLY A 513 -17.67 22.68 20.21
CA GLY A 513 -18.83 23.26 19.51
C GLY A 513 -19.26 22.55 18.22
N VAL A 514 -18.60 21.46 17.78
CA VAL A 514 -19.14 20.58 16.72
C VAL A 514 -20.21 19.68 17.32
N THR A 515 -21.47 19.89 16.96
CA THR A 515 -22.60 19.05 17.37
C THR A 515 -22.74 17.81 16.48
N LEU A 516 -23.48 16.78 16.93
CA LEU A 516 -23.83 15.59 16.12
C LEU A 516 -24.46 15.94 14.76
N LYS A 517 -25.24 17.03 14.70
CA LYS A 517 -25.88 17.53 13.48
C LYS A 517 -24.87 18.15 12.52
N GLU A 518 -23.93 18.94 13.05
CA GLU A 518 -22.83 19.50 12.25
C GLU A 518 -21.87 18.40 11.80
N TYR A 519 -21.51 17.47 12.69
CA TYR A 519 -20.69 16.32 12.35
C TYR A 519 -21.30 15.47 11.22
N ALA A 520 -22.60 15.16 11.28
CA ALA A 520 -23.26 14.39 10.23
C ALA A 520 -23.20 15.11 8.87
N LYS A 521 -23.40 16.43 8.88
CA LYS A 521 -23.31 17.29 7.69
C LYS A 521 -21.88 17.37 7.14
N ILE A 522 -20.90 17.51 8.03
CA ILE A 522 -19.48 17.59 7.66
C ILE A 522 -19.02 16.25 7.11
N ARG A 523 -19.36 15.13 7.75
CA ARG A 523 -18.94 13.77 7.38
C ARG A 523 -19.41 13.33 6.00
N GLU A 524 -20.61 13.70 5.58
CA GLU A 524 -21.09 13.37 4.23
C GLU A 524 -20.26 14.02 3.13
N HIS A 525 -19.66 15.17 3.45
CA HIS A 525 -18.98 16.02 2.50
C HIS A 525 -17.50 16.19 2.79
N ALA A 526 -16.91 15.46 3.74
CA ALA A 526 -15.51 15.60 4.11
C ALA A 526 -14.75 14.27 4.24
N VAL A 527 -13.44 14.30 4.04
CA VAL A 527 -12.52 13.15 4.16
C VAL A 527 -11.34 13.46 5.07
N ALA A 528 -10.73 12.39 5.60
CA ALA A 528 -9.47 12.39 6.32
C ALA A 528 -8.68 11.18 5.80
N LEU A 529 -7.90 11.41 4.73
CA LEU A 529 -6.97 10.44 4.17
C LEU A 529 -5.75 10.33 5.10
N PRO A 530 -4.98 9.22 5.08
CA PRO A 530 -3.68 9.19 5.75
C PRO A 530 -2.89 10.40 5.28
N SER A 531 -2.22 11.04 6.23
CA SER A 531 -1.38 12.20 5.94
C SER A 531 -0.37 11.83 4.85
N PRO A 532 0.08 12.79 4.02
CA PRO A 532 1.14 12.54 3.04
C PRO A 532 2.38 11.89 3.68
N LEU A 533 2.66 12.19 4.95
CA LEU A 533 3.79 11.63 5.69
C LEU A 533 3.61 10.14 6.00
N GLU A 534 2.42 9.73 6.45
CA GLU A 534 2.12 8.30 6.68
C GLU A 534 2.23 7.48 5.39
N VAL A 535 1.85 8.07 4.25
CA VAL A 535 2.04 7.42 2.94
C VAL A 535 3.52 7.23 2.62
N ALA A 536 4.35 8.25 2.83
CA ALA A 536 5.80 8.15 2.65
C ALA A 536 6.41 7.11 3.62
N GLU A 537 6.03 7.12 4.89
CA GLU A 537 6.50 6.15 5.88
C GLU A 537 6.11 4.70 5.53
N SER A 538 4.90 4.48 5.02
CA SER A 538 4.44 3.17 4.58
C SER A 538 5.24 2.66 3.36
N GLN A 539 5.49 3.54 2.37
CA GLN A 539 6.34 3.22 1.22
C GLN A 539 7.76 2.86 1.65
N PHE A 540 8.32 3.62 2.61
CA PHE A 540 9.64 3.37 3.16
C PHE A 540 9.72 2.04 3.90
N ALA A 541 8.73 1.72 4.74
CA ALA A 541 8.72 0.52 5.56
C ALA A 541 8.93 -0.76 4.72
N VAL A 542 8.15 -0.91 3.63
CA VAL A 542 8.23 -2.05 2.71
C VAL A 542 9.63 -2.21 2.13
N VAL A 543 10.23 -1.12 1.65
CA VAL A 543 11.55 -1.17 1.02
C VAL A 543 12.66 -1.35 2.05
N SER A 544 12.52 -0.75 3.23
CA SER A 544 13.49 -0.86 4.32
C SER A 544 13.67 -2.31 4.79
N ASP A 545 12.61 -3.11 4.73
CA ASP A 545 12.65 -4.53 5.08
C ASP A 545 13.28 -5.37 3.96
N ILE A 546 12.98 -5.07 2.69
CA ILE A 546 13.62 -5.72 1.53
C ILE A 546 15.14 -5.49 1.52
N LEU A 547 15.55 -4.26 1.85
CA LEU A 547 16.95 -3.86 1.94
C LEU A 547 17.61 -4.29 3.26
N ARG A 548 16.85 -4.73 4.26
CA ARG A 548 17.34 -5.08 5.61
C ARG A 548 18.10 -3.93 6.27
N LEU A 549 17.57 -2.71 6.14
CA LEU A 549 18.22 -1.52 6.69
C LEU A 549 18.32 -1.62 8.22
N PRO A 550 19.48 -1.31 8.83
CA PRO A 550 19.63 -1.29 10.28
C PRO A 550 18.76 -0.16 10.89
N LEU A 551 18.30 -0.37 12.13
CA LEU A 551 17.30 0.51 12.77
C LEU A 551 17.72 1.99 12.82
N PHE A 552 19.00 2.27 13.11
CA PHE A 552 19.50 3.65 13.14
C PHE A 552 19.39 4.32 11.77
N LEU A 553 19.64 3.58 10.68
CA LEU A 553 19.57 4.08 9.32
C LEU A 553 18.12 4.28 8.91
N LYS A 554 17.20 3.39 9.34
CA LYS A 554 15.75 3.60 9.18
C LYS A 554 15.29 4.91 9.81
N GLN A 555 15.73 5.19 11.04
CA GLN A 555 15.40 6.45 11.73
C GLN A 555 15.97 7.67 11.00
N LYS A 556 17.23 7.58 10.55
CA LYS A 556 17.90 8.68 9.85
C LYS A 556 17.26 9.00 8.50
N LEU A 557 16.81 7.98 7.77
CA LEU A 557 16.16 8.13 6.46
C LEU A 557 14.68 8.55 6.50
N LEU A 558 14.07 8.65 7.69
CA LEU A 558 12.71 9.16 7.90
C LEU A 558 12.68 10.53 8.61
N THR A 559 13.81 10.95 9.18
CA THR A 559 13.88 12.17 9.98
C THR A 559 14.53 13.28 9.15
N PRO A 560 13.89 14.45 9.01
CA PRO A 560 14.51 15.56 8.31
C PRO A 560 15.73 16.09 9.08
N GLU A 561 16.82 16.34 8.36
CA GLU A 561 18.04 16.94 8.90
C GLU A 561 17.82 18.36 9.45
N ARG A 562 16.94 19.14 8.81
CA ARG A 562 16.66 20.53 9.20
C ARG A 562 15.26 20.96 8.82
N THR A 563 14.63 21.76 9.68
CA THR A 563 13.31 22.32 9.44
C THR A 563 13.24 23.78 9.85
N GLU A 564 12.84 24.65 8.94
CA GLU A 564 12.58 26.07 9.19
C GLU A 564 11.07 26.33 9.18
N THR A 565 10.61 27.09 10.18
CA THR A 565 9.27 27.68 10.21
C THR A 565 9.44 29.18 10.33
N LEU A 566 8.95 29.91 9.35
CA LEU A 566 9.08 31.35 9.21
C LEU A 566 7.72 32.01 9.39
N ARG A 567 7.72 33.20 10.00
CA ARG A 567 6.56 34.09 10.05
C ARG A 567 6.92 35.36 9.28
N LEU A 568 6.36 35.49 8.09
CA LEU A 568 6.60 36.61 7.19
C LEU A 568 5.73 37.80 7.61
N SER A 569 6.36 38.97 7.70
CA SER A 569 5.85 40.21 8.26
C SER A 569 4.77 40.86 7.40
N GLU A 570 4.78 40.64 6.08
CA GLU A 570 3.69 41.08 5.19
C GLU A 570 2.45 40.16 5.25
N GLY A 571 1.70 40.25 6.34
CA GLY A 571 0.38 39.63 6.47
C GLY A 571 0.26 38.45 7.44
N ASN A 572 1.21 38.28 8.37
CA ASN A 572 1.25 37.14 9.31
C ASN A 572 1.22 35.77 8.59
N ILE A 573 1.91 35.68 7.45
CA ILE A 573 1.97 34.48 6.63
C ILE A 573 2.99 33.51 7.25
N ILE A 574 2.63 32.23 7.34
CA ILE A 574 3.56 31.18 7.78
C ILE A 574 4.17 30.54 6.53
N ALA A 575 5.48 30.31 6.57
CA ALA A 575 6.20 29.57 5.55
C ALA A 575 7.08 28.49 6.18
N TYR A 576 7.34 27.43 5.42
CA TYR A 576 8.14 26.29 5.84
C TYR A 576 9.28 26.06 4.85
N ARG A 577 10.41 25.53 5.34
CA ARG A 577 11.44 24.91 4.52
C ARG A 577 11.98 23.68 5.24
N VAL A 578 11.84 22.50 4.64
CA VAL A 578 12.29 21.23 5.22
C VAL A 578 13.42 20.69 4.37
N HIS A 579 14.57 20.40 4.98
CA HIS A 579 15.65 19.63 4.38
C HIS A 579 15.56 18.22 4.94
N HIS A 580 15.27 17.26 4.08
CA HIS A 580 15.11 15.89 4.51
C HIS A 580 16.47 15.21 4.68
N ASN A 581 17.29 15.22 3.63
CA ASN A 581 18.58 14.53 3.62
C ASN A 581 19.53 15.24 2.66
N SER A 582 20.82 15.33 3.01
CA SER A 582 21.89 15.96 2.22
C SER A 582 23.10 15.04 1.98
N ALA A 583 23.00 13.74 2.26
CA ALA A 583 24.16 12.83 2.15
C ALA A 583 24.74 12.72 0.73
N ARG A 584 23.91 12.90 -0.30
CA ARG A 584 24.34 12.87 -1.72
C ARG A 584 24.79 14.23 -2.26
N GLY A 585 24.64 15.32 -1.49
CA GLY A 585 24.88 16.68 -1.95
C GLY A 585 23.81 17.67 -1.46
N PRO A 586 23.76 18.90 -2.00
CA PRO A 586 22.84 19.93 -1.53
C PRO A 586 21.37 19.48 -1.61
N ALA A 587 20.56 19.96 -0.69
CA ALA A 587 19.14 19.65 -0.70
C ALA A 587 18.45 20.32 -1.91
N LYS A 588 17.47 19.63 -2.50
CA LYS A 588 16.76 20.14 -3.68
C LYS A 588 15.27 19.95 -3.52
N GLY A 589 14.53 21.02 -3.81
CA GLY A 589 13.10 20.90 -4.06
C GLY A 589 12.37 22.23 -4.05
N GLY A 590 11.25 22.25 -4.77
CA GLY A 590 10.48 23.45 -4.96
C GLY A 590 9.78 23.95 -3.70
N PHE A 591 9.22 25.15 -3.79
CA PHE A 591 8.29 25.66 -2.80
C PHE A 591 6.96 26.04 -3.48
N ARG A 592 5.86 25.72 -2.80
CA ARG A 592 4.50 26.01 -3.28
C ARG A 592 3.84 27.12 -2.49
N GLU A 593 2.88 27.77 -3.11
CA GLU A 593 1.96 28.69 -2.44
C GLU A 593 0.56 28.12 -2.49
N HIS A 594 0.04 27.76 -1.32
CA HIS A 594 -1.31 27.24 -1.21
C HIS A 594 -1.90 27.62 0.15
N PRO A 595 -3.19 28.02 0.24
CA PRO A 595 -3.82 28.40 1.50
C PRO A 595 -3.89 27.24 2.51
N GLU A 596 -3.74 26.00 2.02
CA GLU A 596 -3.92 24.78 2.82
C GLU A 596 -2.60 24.03 3.09
N VAL A 597 -1.44 24.60 2.73
CA VAL A 597 -0.13 23.98 2.99
C VAL A 597 0.05 23.64 4.47
N SER A 598 0.46 22.41 4.76
CA SER A 598 0.78 21.93 6.12
C SER A 598 2.27 21.60 6.27
N PHE A 599 2.80 21.68 7.49
CA PHE A 599 4.18 21.26 7.77
C PHE A 599 4.40 19.75 7.47
N VAL A 600 3.39 18.92 7.75
CA VAL A 600 3.42 17.46 7.53
C VAL A 600 3.49 17.15 6.03
N GLU A 601 2.71 17.86 5.22
CA GLU A 601 2.75 17.78 3.76
C GLU A 601 4.15 18.16 3.23
N VAL A 602 4.71 19.29 3.68
CA VAL A 602 6.04 19.75 3.25
C VAL A 602 7.13 18.75 3.64
N ARG A 603 7.03 18.12 4.82
CA ARG A 603 7.94 17.03 5.22
C ARG A 603 7.86 15.81 4.30
N ALA A 604 6.67 15.33 4.01
CA ALA A 604 6.47 14.19 3.11
C ALA A 604 7.04 14.46 1.70
N LEU A 605 6.75 15.65 1.17
CA LEU A 605 7.27 16.08 -0.12
C LEU A 605 8.81 16.19 -0.12
N ALA A 606 9.44 16.59 0.99
CA ALA A 606 10.89 16.62 1.09
C ALA A 606 11.50 15.20 1.08
N ILE A 607 10.85 14.23 1.73
CA ILE A 607 11.22 12.79 1.67
C ILE A 607 11.17 12.30 0.23
N TRP A 608 10.05 12.51 -0.47
CA TRP A 608 9.92 12.12 -1.87
C TRP A 608 10.92 12.82 -2.78
N MET A 609 11.28 14.08 -2.50
CA MET A 609 12.33 14.77 -3.26
C MET A 609 13.69 14.10 -3.08
N THR A 610 14.04 13.61 -1.88
CA THR A 610 15.28 12.85 -1.67
C THR A 610 15.30 11.60 -2.55
N TRP A 611 14.22 10.83 -2.55
CA TRP A 611 14.13 9.60 -3.35
C TRP A 611 14.12 9.90 -4.85
N LYS A 612 13.43 10.98 -5.26
CA LYS A 612 13.36 11.41 -6.66
C LYS A 612 14.71 11.91 -7.17
N CYS A 613 15.47 12.65 -6.38
CA CYS A 613 16.84 13.04 -6.73
C CYS A 613 17.77 11.82 -6.81
N ALA A 614 17.62 10.87 -5.88
CA ALA A 614 18.46 9.68 -5.87
C ALA A 614 18.20 8.75 -7.07
N ILE A 615 16.93 8.55 -7.43
CA ILE A 615 16.58 7.75 -8.61
C ILE A 615 16.95 8.47 -9.91
N ALA A 616 16.84 9.80 -9.94
CA ALA A 616 17.26 10.64 -11.07
C ALA A 616 18.78 10.61 -11.33
N GLY A 617 19.56 10.02 -10.41
CA GLY A 617 21.00 9.89 -10.56
C GLY A 617 21.73 11.24 -10.53
N ILE A 618 21.24 12.20 -9.74
CA ILE A 618 21.85 13.53 -9.61
C ILE A 618 22.46 13.73 -8.21
N PRO A 619 23.43 14.64 -8.03
CA PRO A 619 24.14 14.83 -6.75
C PRO A 619 23.34 15.72 -5.79
N TYR A 620 22.08 15.37 -5.55
CA TYR A 620 21.19 16.11 -4.66
C TYR A 620 20.61 15.24 -3.57
N GLY A 621 20.45 15.88 -2.42
CA GLY A 621 19.52 15.50 -1.39
C GLY A 621 18.07 15.90 -1.72
N GLY A 622 17.23 16.02 -0.69
CA GLY A 622 15.84 16.44 -0.85
C GLY A 622 15.41 17.52 0.13
N SER A 623 14.66 18.48 -0.37
CA SER A 623 14.02 19.52 0.43
C SER A 623 12.64 19.86 -0.13
N LYS A 624 11.86 20.61 0.65
CA LYS A 624 10.62 21.23 0.15
C LYS A 624 10.31 22.48 0.94
N GLY A 625 9.70 23.46 0.27
CA GLY A 625 9.12 24.63 0.93
C GLY A 625 7.62 24.72 0.72
N GLY A 626 6.96 25.51 1.55
CA GLY A 626 5.54 25.80 1.41
C GLY A 626 5.20 27.12 2.10
N ILE A 627 4.43 27.96 1.43
CA ILE A 627 3.99 29.26 1.92
C ILE A 627 2.46 29.22 2.00
N ILE A 628 1.90 29.52 3.18
CA ILE A 628 0.45 29.52 3.40
C ILE A 628 -0.16 30.81 2.83
N ALA A 629 -0.35 30.84 1.51
CA ALA A 629 -0.88 31.98 0.76
C ALA A 629 -1.76 31.52 -0.40
N ASN A 630 -2.78 32.31 -0.75
CA ASN A 630 -3.58 32.11 -1.96
C ASN A 630 -3.18 33.15 -3.01
N PRO A 631 -2.34 32.80 -4.00
CA PRO A 631 -1.80 33.78 -4.95
C PRO A 631 -2.89 34.38 -5.85
N ARG A 632 -4.02 33.70 -6.09
CA ARG A 632 -5.14 34.26 -6.86
C ARG A 632 -5.82 35.45 -6.18
N SER A 633 -5.59 35.63 -4.88
CA SER A 633 -6.12 36.74 -4.08
C SER A 633 -5.10 37.83 -3.81
N LEU A 634 -3.86 37.70 -4.32
CA LEU A 634 -2.78 38.64 -4.12
C LEU A 634 -2.56 39.47 -5.38
N LEU A 635 -2.24 40.75 -5.18
CA LEU A 635 -1.64 41.56 -6.25
C LEU A 635 -0.19 41.11 -6.43
N ASP A 636 0.31 41.10 -7.67
CA ASP A 636 1.69 40.71 -8.00
C ASP A 636 2.74 41.42 -7.14
N ARG A 637 2.51 42.70 -6.83
CA ARG A 637 3.39 43.48 -5.95
C ARG A 637 3.52 42.87 -4.55
N LYS A 638 2.41 42.40 -3.99
CA LYS A 638 2.37 41.81 -2.64
C LYS A 638 2.97 40.41 -2.65
N ASP A 639 2.67 39.65 -3.69
CA ASP A 639 3.25 38.32 -3.93
C ASP A 639 4.79 38.41 -4.01
N ALA A 640 5.31 39.35 -4.79
CA ALA A 640 6.75 39.59 -4.88
C ALA A 640 7.39 39.93 -3.52
N LEU A 641 6.75 40.74 -2.68
CA LEU A 641 7.25 41.07 -1.34
C LEU A 641 7.33 39.82 -0.44
N ILE A 642 6.34 38.94 -0.49
CA ILE A 642 6.33 37.66 0.25
C ILE A 642 7.49 36.77 -0.19
N ILE A 643 7.69 36.61 -1.50
CA ILE A 643 8.77 35.78 -2.07
C ILE A 643 10.15 36.32 -1.70
N ARG A 644 10.31 37.65 -1.74
CA ARG A 644 11.54 38.33 -1.34
C ARG A 644 11.82 38.13 0.14
N GLU A 645 10.83 38.38 1.00
CA GLU A 645 10.98 38.16 2.44
C GLU A 645 11.33 36.70 2.76
N TYR A 646 10.68 35.74 2.09
CA TYR A 646 10.99 34.32 2.23
C TYR A 646 12.45 34.00 1.84
N SER A 647 12.93 34.55 0.72
CA SER A 647 14.34 34.41 0.27
C SER A 647 15.32 34.98 1.30
N ARG A 648 15.07 36.21 1.76
CA ARG A 648 15.91 36.91 2.74
C ARG A 648 15.96 36.19 4.08
N GLU A 649 14.82 35.79 4.64
CA GLU A 649 14.75 35.06 5.91
C GLU A 649 15.49 33.72 5.86
N LEU A 650 15.35 32.97 4.76
CA LEU A 650 16.08 31.71 4.58
C LEU A 650 17.58 31.94 4.45
N LYS A 651 18.01 32.95 3.70
CA LYS A 651 19.43 33.29 3.57
C LYS A 651 20.03 33.71 4.90
N ASP A 652 19.34 34.55 5.66
CA ASP A 652 19.81 35.06 6.96
C ASP A 652 19.98 33.95 8.00
N ARG A 653 19.19 32.89 7.88
CA ARG A 653 19.31 31.67 8.68
C ARG A 653 20.36 30.70 8.14
N ASN A 654 21.04 31.03 7.05
CA ASN A 654 21.91 30.13 6.31
C ASN A 654 21.20 28.80 5.99
N ALA A 655 19.93 28.87 5.57
CA ALA A 655 19.09 27.73 5.21
C ALA A 655 19.07 27.45 3.71
N ILE A 656 19.51 28.39 2.88
CA ILE A 656 19.60 28.23 1.42
C ILE A 656 20.98 28.60 0.94
N GLY A 657 21.37 28.06 -0.21
CA GLY A 657 22.64 28.37 -0.82
C GLY A 657 22.94 27.42 -1.98
N PRO A 658 23.77 27.84 -2.95
CA PRO A 658 24.04 27.06 -4.16
C PRO A 658 24.66 25.68 -3.90
N HIS A 659 25.30 25.50 -2.74
CA HIS A 659 25.86 24.22 -2.30
C HIS A 659 25.22 23.70 -1.00
N LEU A 660 24.09 24.27 -0.57
CA LEU A 660 23.37 23.90 0.64
C LEU A 660 21.96 23.41 0.34
N ASP A 661 21.13 24.28 -0.21
CA ASP A 661 19.74 23.99 -0.56
C ASP A 661 19.30 24.89 -1.72
N ILE A 662 18.68 24.28 -2.73
CA ILE A 662 18.37 24.91 -4.02
C ILE A 662 16.85 24.86 -4.28
N PRO A 663 16.11 25.95 -3.99
CA PRO A 663 14.68 26.02 -4.30
C PRO A 663 14.35 25.91 -5.79
N ALA A 664 13.06 25.77 -6.09
CA ALA A 664 12.50 25.65 -7.45
C ALA A 664 11.00 26.02 -7.46
N PRO A 665 10.40 26.18 -8.64
CA PRO A 665 8.96 26.24 -8.79
C PRO A 665 8.27 24.94 -8.35
N ASP A 666 7.04 25.08 -7.92
CA ASP A 666 6.06 24.06 -7.57
C ASP A 666 4.65 24.65 -7.77
N VAL A 667 3.61 24.08 -7.15
CA VAL A 667 2.22 24.55 -7.27
C VAL A 667 2.12 26.05 -6.95
N ASN A 668 1.56 26.79 -7.91
CA ASN A 668 1.38 28.25 -7.91
C ASN A 668 2.66 29.11 -7.80
N THR A 669 3.84 28.53 -8.03
CA THR A 669 5.08 29.29 -8.22
C THR A 669 5.61 29.06 -9.63
N ASN A 670 6.36 30.02 -10.18
CA ASN A 670 6.77 30.03 -11.58
C ASN A 670 8.13 30.74 -11.75
N ALA A 671 8.58 30.86 -13.00
CA ALA A 671 9.85 31.48 -13.33
C ALA A 671 9.99 32.91 -12.83
N THR A 672 8.93 33.71 -12.91
CA THR A 672 8.91 35.09 -12.38
C THR A 672 9.22 35.13 -10.89
N LYS A 673 8.62 34.22 -10.10
CA LYS A 673 8.89 34.15 -8.66
C LYS A 673 10.32 33.70 -8.36
N MET A 674 10.89 32.81 -9.18
CA MET A 674 12.31 32.43 -9.02
C MET A 674 13.24 33.62 -9.30
N ALA A 675 12.88 34.49 -10.25
CA ALA A 675 13.62 35.72 -10.53
C ALA A 675 13.57 36.68 -9.33
N TRP A 676 12.40 36.89 -8.69
CA TRP A 676 12.30 37.68 -7.45
C TRP A 676 13.12 37.08 -6.31
N PHE A 677 13.11 35.75 -6.19
CA PHE A 677 13.83 35.03 -5.14
C PHE A 677 15.34 35.25 -5.23
N VAL A 678 15.93 35.07 -6.42
CA VAL A 678 17.39 35.25 -6.62
C VAL A 678 17.79 36.72 -6.58
N ASP A 679 16.93 37.63 -7.05
CA ASP A 679 17.17 39.07 -6.96
C ASP A 679 17.31 39.52 -5.50
N GLU A 680 16.42 39.07 -4.61
CA GLU A 680 16.53 39.38 -3.18
C GLU A 680 17.74 38.70 -2.53
N TYR A 681 18.07 37.47 -2.95
CA TYR A 681 19.25 36.77 -2.45
C TYR A 681 20.53 37.55 -2.80
N LEU A 682 20.64 38.02 -4.05
CA LEU A 682 21.74 38.86 -4.54
C LEU A 682 21.81 40.18 -3.79
N LYS A 683 20.69 40.89 -3.68
CA LYS A 683 20.60 42.13 -2.91
C LYS A 683 21.13 41.94 -1.49
N THR A 684 20.69 40.89 -0.81
CA THR A 684 21.11 40.60 0.56
C THR A 684 22.61 40.23 0.63
N SER A 685 23.19 39.55 -0.37
CA SER A 685 24.66 39.35 -0.43
C SER A 685 25.39 40.68 -0.49
N VAL A 686 24.96 41.54 -1.41
CA VAL A 686 25.63 42.82 -1.69
C VAL A 686 25.52 43.77 -0.50
N GLU A 687 24.34 43.87 0.12
CA GLU A 687 24.11 44.73 1.30
C GLU A 687 24.93 44.28 2.52
N LYS A 688 25.23 42.99 2.63
CA LYS A 688 26.07 42.42 3.69
C LYS A 688 27.56 42.35 3.33
N GLU A 689 27.94 42.86 2.16
CA GLU A 689 29.29 42.76 1.59
C GLU A 689 29.80 41.31 1.51
N ASP A 690 28.89 40.35 1.31
CA ASP A 690 29.21 38.93 1.14
C ASP A 690 29.67 38.66 -0.29
N SER A 691 30.99 38.62 -0.47
CA SER A 691 31.64 38.32 -1.75
C SER A 691 31.78 36.82 -2.02
N SER A 692 31.36 35.93 -1.11
CA SER A 692 31.56 34.47 -1.26
C SER A 692 30.77 33.86 -2.44
N ASP A 693 29.74 34.57 -2.90
CA ASP A 693 28.97 34.22 -4.09
C ASP A 693 29.73 34.50 -5.40
N TRP A 694 30.75 35.37 -5.40
CA TRP A 694 31.51 35.75 -6.59
C TRP A 694 32.88 35.05 -6.61
N LEU A 695 33.15 34.31 -7.68
CA LEU A 695 34.43 33.65 -7.90
C LEU A 695 35.23 34.42 -8.96
N THR A 696 36.29 35.08 -8.49
CA THR A 696 37.31 35.74 -9.30
C THR A 696 38.67 35.54 -8.63
N ASP A 697 39.71 35.37 -9.45
CA ASP A 697 41.09 35.30 -8.99
C ASP A 697 41.69 36.70 -8.74
N ASP A 698 40.90 37.76 -8.99
CA ASP A 698 41.27 39.18 -8.87
C ASP A 698 40.42 39.89 -7.80
N THR A 699 41.04 40.21 -6.67
CA THR A 699 40.43 40.92 -5.54
C THR A 699 40.00 42.35 -5.88
N GLU A 700 40.71 43.04 -6.78
CA GLU A 700 40.37 44.39 -7.22
C GLU A 700 39.10 44.37 -8.08
N LEU A 701 38.99 43.36 -8.95
CA LEU A 701 37.79 43.11 -9.75
C LEU A 701 36.58 42.78 -8.88
N ASN A 702 36.76 42.03 -7.78
CA ASN A 702 35.68 41.74 -6.83
C ASN A 702 35.11 43.01 -6.18
N ASN A 703 35.97 43.90 -5.70
CA ASN A 703 35.54 45.18 -5.14
C ASN A 703 34.82 46.04 -6.18
N LYS A 704 35.30 46.03 -7.43
CA LYS A 704 34.67 46.75 -8.54
C LYS A 704 33.27 46.21 -8.87
N ILE A 705 33.07 44.89 -8.81
CA ILE A 705 31.74 44.26 -9.00
C ILE A 705 30.77 44.72 -7.93
N ILE A 706 31.18 44.67 -6.65
CA ILE A 706 30.34 45.14 -5.54
C ILE A 706 30.02 46.64 -5.68
N ASP A 707 30.99 47.43 -6.12
CA ASP A 707 30.82 48.86 -6.40
C ASP A 707 29.82 49.13 -7.53
N ASP A 708 29.78 48.28 -8.58
CA ASP A 708 28.82 48.38 -9.68
C ASP A 708 27.36 48.20 -9.22
N PHE A 709 27.11 47.59 -8.05
CA PHE A 709 25.78 47.49 -7.44
C PHE A 709 25.42 48.67 -6.53
N ARG A 710 26.39 49.47 -6.05
CA ARG A 710 26.13 50.60 -5.13
C ARG A 710 25.07 51.60 -5.61
N PRO A 711 24.95 51.93 -6.92
CA PRO A 711 23.89 52.82 -7.39
C PRO A 711 22.48 52.31 -7.09
N LEU A 712 22.29 50.99 -7.02
CA LEU A 712 20.99 50.37 -6.76
C LEU A 712 20.54 50.53 -5.30
N HIS A 713 21.47 50.61 -4.34
CA HIS A 713 21.14 50.83 -2.92
C HIS A 713 20.40 52.15 -2.66
N LYS A 714 20.58 53.14 -3.53
CA LYS A 714 19.92 54.45 -3.43
C LYS A 714 18.55 54.48 -4.11
N GLN A 715 18.19 53.42 -4.83
CA GLN A 715 16.92 53.31 -5.53
C GLN A 715 15.93 52.53 -4.67
N THR A 716 14.65 52.90 -4.72
CA THR A 716 13.57 52.08 -4.15
C THR A 716 12.93 51.30 -5.30
N PRO A 717 13.38 50.07 -5.59
CA PRO A 717 12.85 49.33 -6.73
C PRO A 717 11.38 48.96 -6.51
N PHE A 718 10.61 48.88 -7.60
CA PHE A 718 9.28 48.28 -7.50
C PHE A 718 9.44 46.80 -7.16
N PRO A 719 8.61 46.24 -6.27
CA PRO A 719 8.81 44.86 -5.80
C PRO A 719 8.84 43.79 -6.90
N VAL A 720 8.17 44.04 -8.03
CA VAL A 720 8.10 43.11 -9.17
C VAL A 720 9.31 43.18 -10.11
N ASP A 721 10.11 44.25 -10.03
CA ASP A 721 11.34 44.40 -10.82
C ASP A 721 12.45 43.52 -10.24
N THR A 722 13.52 43.26 -11.01
CA THR A 722 14.66 42.47 -10.53
C THR A 722 16.01 43.14 -10.84
N PRO A 723 16.25 44.36 -10.34
CA PRO A 723 17.39 45.16 -10.76
C PRO A 723 18.75 44.58 -10.36
N TYR A 724 18.85 43.84 -9.25
CA TYR A 724 20.10 43.20 -8.84
C TYR A 724 20.40 41.99 -9.73
N LEU A 725 19.38 41.21 -10.09
CA LEU A 725 19.53 40.12 -11.04
C LEU A 725 19.89 40.65 -12.44
N ASP A 726 19.21 41.68 -12.92
CA ASP A 726 19.48 42.27 -14.23
C ASP A 726 20.92 42.82 -14.29
N LYS A 727 21.38 43.49 -13.22
CA LYS A 727 22.76 43.97 -13.11
C LYS A 727 23.77 42.82 -13.04
N CYS A 728 23.45 41.74 -12.32
CA CYS A 728 24.27 40.53 -12.29
C CYS A 728 24.46 39.95 -13.71
N MET A 729 23.37 39.86 -14.49
CA MET A 729 23.43 39.38 -15.87
C MET A 729 24.28 40.29 -16.77
N GLU A 730 24.21 41.61 -16.61
CA GLU A 730 25.07 42.57 -17.31
C GLU A 730 26.56 42.33 -17.00
N ILE A 731 26.90 42.15 -15.72
CA ILE A 731 28.27 41.93 -15.26
C ILE A 731 28.83 40.63 -15.83
N LEU A 732 28.08 39.53 -15.78
CA LEU A 732 28.53 38.24 -16.32
C LEU A 732 28.70 38.25 -17.83
N LYS A 733 27.87 39.03 -18.55
CA LYS A 733 28.02 39.24 -19.98
C LYS A 733 29.28 40.04 -20.31
N LYS A 734 29.60 41.06 -19.49
CA LYS A 734 30.81 41.89 -19.64
C LYS A 734 32.09 41.13 -19.25
N HIS A 735 31.99 40.20 -18.30
CA HIS A 735 33.12 39.45 -17.75
C HIS A 735 32.86 37.93 -17.75
N PRO A 736 32.96 37.25 -18.91
CA PRO A 736 32.58 35.83 -19.03
C PRO A 736 33.36 34.85 -18.15
N LYS A 737 34.58 35.22 -17.73
CA LYS A 737 35.44 34.38 -16.87
C LYS A 737 34.99 34.37 -15.40
N ILE A 738 34.16 35.34 -14.99
CA ILE A 738 33.65 35.44 -13.62
C ILE A 738 32.48 34.47 -13.46
N LYS A 739 32.36 33.87 -12.27
CA LYS A 739 31.21 33.02 -11.91
C LYS A 739 30.48 33.62 -10.72
N CYS A 740 29.16 33.60 -10.78
CA CYS A 740 28.29 34.03 -9.68
C CYS A 740 27.49 32.84 -9.17
N ARG A 741 27.90 32.29 -8.03
CA ARG A 741 27.22 31.15 -7.39
C ARG A 741 25.80 31.50 -6.95
N ALA A 742 25.51 32.77 -6.63
CA ALA A 742 24.16 33.21 -6.28
C ALA A 742 23.12 32.90 -7.37
N LEU A 743 23.49 32.90 -8.66
CA LEU A 743 22.57 32.49 -9.74
C LEU A 743 22.11 31.03 -9.64
N ALA A 744 22.90 30.19 -8.98
CA ALA A 744 22.62 28.78 -8.76
C ALA A 744 21.84 28.53 -7.45
N VAL A 745 21.49 29.57 -6.67
CA VAL A 745 20.71 29.39 -5.44
C VAL A 745 19.31 28.85 -5.72
N VAL A 746 18.74 29.13 -6.89
CA VAL A 746 17.41 28.70 -7.30
C VAL A 746 17.42 28.24 -8.76
N THR A 747 16.50 27.35 -9.11
CA THR A 747 16.33 26.80 -10.47
C THR A 747 14.93 27.10 -10.98
N GLY A 748 14.66 26.92 -12.28
CA GLY A 748 13.40 27.25 -12.93
C GLY A 748 13.24 28.74 -13.20
N LYS A 749 14.36 29.45 -13.43
CA LYS A 749 14.36 30.89 -13.76
C LYS A 749 13.96 31.13 -15.23
N PRO A 750 13.61 32.36 -15.61
CA PRO A 750 13.45 32.73 -17.02
C PRO A 750 14.75 32.54 -17.80
N ASP A 751 14.66 32.19 -19.08
CA ASP A 751 15.83 31.87 -19.92
C ASP A 751 16.84 33.03 -20.01
N ASP A 752 16.33 34.25 -20.12
CA ASP A 752 17.12 35.50 -20.12
C ASP A 752 17.70 35.87 -18.75
N LYS A 753 17.25 35.20 -17.68
CA LYS A 753 17.66 35.41 -16.28
C LYS A 753 18.35 34.18 -15.69
N GLY A 754 18.98 33.41 -16.56
CA GLY A 754 19.80 32.26 -16.20
C GLY A 754 19.05 30.94 -16.04
N GLY A 755 17.84 30.86 -16.57
CA GLY A 755 17.11 29.60 -16.79
C GLY A 755 17.81 28.69 -17.81
N SER A 756 17.37 27.44 -17.86
CA SER A 756 17.81 26.47 -18.87
C SER A 756 16.75 26.32 -19.96
N LEU A 757 17.19 26.28 -21.22
CA LEU A 757 16.31 25.98 -22.35
C LEU A 757 15.62 24.62 -22.18
N GLY A 758 14.43 24.47 -22.76
CA GLY A 758 13.66 23.21 -22.73
C GLY A 758 12.99 22.89 -21.39
N ARG A 759 13.15 23.74 -20.36
CA ARG A 759 12.61 23.49 -19.01
C ARG A 759 11.09 23.32 -18.98
N ALA A 760 10.36 24.06 -19.82
CA ALA A 760 8.90 24.06 -19.87
C ALA A 760 8.32 22.70 -20.30
N GLU A 761 8.96 22.03 -21.26
CA GLU A 761 8.52 20.74 -21.79
C GLU A 761 9.21 19.53 -21.16
N SER A 762 10.25 19.73 -20.34
CA SER A 762 11.15 18.66 -19.90
C SER A 762 10.46 17.51 -19.16
N THR A 763 9.44 17.80 -18.34
CA THR A 763 8.66 16.75 -17.66
C THR A 763 7.89 15.90 -18.68
N GLY A 764 7.19 16.53 -19.64
CA GLY A 764 6.44 15.82 -20.67
C GLY A 764 7.35 15.06 -21.65
N ARG A 765 8.53 15.61 -21.97
CA ARG A 765 9.57 14.90 -22.72
C ARG A 765 10.07 13.67 -21.97
N GLY A 766 10.28 13.78 -20.66
CA GLY A 766 10.64 12.63 -19.81
C GLY A 766 9.57 11.53 -19.81
N VAL A 767 8.29 11.92 -19.71
CA VAL A 767 7.14 10.99 -19.83
C VAL A 767 7.18 10.23 -21.16
N PHE A 768 7.46 10.95 -22.25
CA PHE A 768 7.56 10.34 -23.58
C PHE A 768 8.77 9.39 -23.72
N ILE A 769 9.94 9.75 -23.20
CA ILE A 769 11.13 8.87 -23.20
C ILE A 769 10.85 7.58 -22.39
N ALA A 770 10.27 7.72 -21.20
CA ALA A 770 9.85 6.60 -20.36
C ALA A 770 8.85 5.68 -21.09
N LEU A 771 7.87 6.28 -21.79
CA LEU A 771 6.92 5.55 -22.63
C LEU A 771 7.62 4.79 -23.76
N LYS A 772 8.56 5.40 -24.48
CA LYS A 772 9.36 4.72 -25.53
C LYS A 772 10.09 3.49 -24.97
N LYS A 773 10.70 3.62 -23.78
CA LYS A 773 11.38 2.50 -23.11
C LYS A 773 10.39 1.39 -22.71
N ALA A 774 9.23 1.76 -22.17
CA ALA A 774 8.18 0.80 -21.85
C ALA A 774 7.63 0.10 -23.10
N ALA A 775 7.43 0.83 -24.19
CA ALA A 775 6.97 0.30 -25.47
C ALA A 775 7.97 -0.71 -26.03
N SER A 776 9.26 -0.37 -26.07
CA SER A 776 10.34 -1.27 -26.49
C SER A 776 10.37 -2.54 -25.64
N HIS A 777 10.34 -2.41 -24.31
CA HIS A 777 10.32 -3.54 -23.39
C HIS A 777 9.09 -4.45 -23.57
N LYS A 778 7.93 -3.87 -23.95
CA LYS A 778 6.68 -4.60 -24.20
C LYS A 778 6.50 -5.01 -25.67
N ASN A 779 7.51 -4.81 -26.51
CA ASN A 779 7.48 -5.11 -27.95
C ASN A 779 6.29 -4.43 -28.67
N ILE A 780 5.96 -3.19 -28.28
CA ILE A 780 4.91 -2.38 -28.90
C ILE A 780 5.58 -1.43 -29.90
N ASN A 781 5.25 -1.58 -31.19
CA ASN A 781 5.64 -0.61 -32.21
C ASN A 781 4.80 0.67 -32.05
N LEU A 782 5.44 1.83 -31.93
CA LEU A 782 4.74 3.11 -31.80
C LEU A 782 3.90 3.42 -33.03
N LYS A 783 4.45 3.20 -34.23
CA LYS A 783 3.73 3.49 -35.46
C LYS A 783 2.49 2.60 -35.57
N GLY A 784 1.33 3.23 -35.51
CA GLY A 784 0.04 2.54 -35.56
C GLY A 784 -0.50 2.05 -34.20
N ALA A 785 0.20 2.29 -33.09
CA ALA A 785 -0.33 2.12 -31.75
C ALA A 785 -1.40 3.18 -31.42
N THR A 786 -2.08 3.00 -30.30
CA THR A 786 -3.13 3.90 -29.80
C THR A 786 -2.78 4.48 -28.43
N ALA A 787 -3.10 5.75 -28.22
CA ALA A 787 -2.86 6.43 -26.96
C ALA A 787 -4.05 7.27 -26.50
N ALA A 788 -4.26 7.33 -25.18
CA ALA A 788 -5.18 8.24 -24.53
C ALA A 788 -4.43 9.10 -23.50
N ILE A 789 -4.68 10.41 -23.50
CA ILE A 789 -3.96 11.38 -22.67
C ILE A 789 -4.92 12.00 -21.65
N GLN A 790 -4.70 11.72 -20.37
CA GLN A 790 -5.44 12.31 -19.27
C GLN A 790 -4.72 13.56 -18.76
N GLY A 791 -5.31 14.73 -18.95
CA GLY A 791 -4.71 16.02 -18.62
C GLY A 791 -3.92 16.61 -19.78
N PHE A 792 -4.33 17.79 -20.25
CA PHE A 792 -3.73 18.48 -21.39
C PHE A 792 -3.04 19.80 -21.00
N GLY A 793 -2.30 19.77 -19.88
CA GLY A 793 -1.42 20.86 -19.44
C GLY A 793 0.04 20.66 -19.87
N ASN A 794 0.97 21.35 -19.19
CA ASN A 794 2.42 21.32 -19.51
C ASN A 794 3.04 19.91 -19.50
N VAL A 795 2.48 18.96 -18.73
CA VAL A 795 2.97 17.58 -18.69
C VAL A 795 2.35 16.72 -19.79
N GLY A 796 1.09 16.96 -20.15
CA GLY A 796 0.34 16.12 -21.10
C GLY A 796 0.42 16.55 -22.55
N ARG A 797 0.63 17.85 -22.84
CA ARG A 797 0.78 18.36 -24.22
C ARG A 797 2.02 17.81 -24.93
N PRO A 798 3.24 17.86 -24.33
CA PRO A 798 4.43 17.35 -25.01
C PRO A 798 4.32 15.86 -25.40
N PRO A 799 3.95 14.91 -24.51
CA PRO A 799 3.84 13.52 -24.91
C PRO A 799 2.71 13.29 -25.93
N ALA A 800 1.60 14.04 -25.89
CA ALA A 800 0.58 13.95 -26.93
C ALA A 800 1.13 14.32 -28.32
N LYS A 801 1.90 15.41 -28.40
CA LYS A 801 2.55 15.87 -29.63
C LYS A 801 3.63 14.90 -30.11
N PHE A 802 4.55 14.49 -29.24
CA PHE A 802 5.62 13.56 -29.62
C PHE A 802 5.09 12.19 -30.05
N LEU A 803 4.03 11.68 -29.41
CA LEU A 803 3.35 10.45 -29.84
C LEU A 803 2.71 10.63 -31.22
N HIS A 804 2.07 11.76 -31.48
CA HIS A 804 1.48 12.06 -32.79
C HIS A 804 2.55 12.07 -33.89
N ASP A 805 3.69 12.71 -33.63
CA ASP A 805 4.81 12.82 -34.57
C ASP A 805 5.47 11.47 -34.89
N GLU A 806 5.51 10.54 -33.92
CA GLU A 806 5.96 9.14 -34.11
C GLU A 806 4.91 8.24 -34.81
N GLY A 807 3.74 8.79 -35.18
CA GLY A 807 2.67 8.05 -35.85
C GLY A 807 1.81 7.19 -34.93
N VAL A 808 1.75 7.51 -33.63
CA VAL A 808 0.75 6.94 -32.70
C VAL A 808 -0.59 7.63 -32.93
N ARG A 809 -1.68 6.85 -32.98
CA ARG A 809 -3.04 7.39 -33.02
C ARG A 809 -3.43 7.83 -31.60
N VAL A 810 -3.34 9.12 -31.32
CA VAL A 810 -3.90 9.70 -30.09
C VAL A 810 -5.42 9.75 -30.24
N VAL A 811 -6.13 8.82 -29.59
CA VAL A 811 -7.58 8.64 -29.78
C VAL A 811 -8.42 9.41 -28.76
N ALA A 812 -7.85 9.83 -27.63
CA ALA A 812 -8.53 10.64 -26.62
C ALA A 812 -7.59 11.60 -25.91
N ILE A 813 -8.11 12.78 -25.58
CA ILE A 813 -7.46 13.78 -24.75
C ILE A 813 -8.50 14.37 -23.79
N THR A 814 -8.17 14.53 -22.51
CA THR A 814 -9.04 15.17 -21.50
C THR A 814 -8.33 16.31 -20.76
N ASP A 815 -9.11 17.28 -20.27
CA ASP A 815 -8.69 18.36 -19.39
C ASP A 815 -9.78 18.69 -18.34
N ALA A 816 -9.66 19.81 -17.64
CA ALA A 816 -10.63 20.20 -16.61
C ALA A 816 -12.03 20.54 -17.18
N SER A 817 -12.17 20.78 -18.48
CA SER A 817 -13.43 21.11 -19.14
C SER A 817 -14.19 19.89 -19.69
N GLY A 818 -13.53 18.73 -19.77
CA GLY A 818 -14.04 17.50 -20.36
C GLY A 818 -12.98 16.85 -21.27
N GLY A 819 -13.41 16.01 -22.20
CA GLY A 819 -12.49 15.41 -23.16
C GLY A 819 -13.07 15.24 -24.55
N ILE A 820 -12.17 15.00 -25.49
CA ILE A 820 -12.44 14.71 -26.90
C ILE A 820 -11.94 13.32 -27.24
N TYR A 821 -12.68 12.60 -28.07
CA TYR A 821 -12.35 11.26 -28.52
C TYR A 821 -12.61 11.11 -30.01
N ASN A 822 -11.67 10.48 -30.72
CA ASN A 822 -11.81 10.07 -32.11
C ASN A 822 -11.12 8.71 -32.30
N PRO A 823 -11.87 7.63 -32.62
CA PRO A 823 -11.27 6.30 -32.78
C PRO A 823 -10.27 6.23 -33.95
N ASN A 824 -10.40 7.12 -34.93
CA ASN A 824 -9.49 7.21 -36.07
C ASN A 824 -8.23 8.05 -35.77
N GLY A 825 -8.14 8.64 -34.57
CA GLY A 825 -7.06 9.54 -34.17
C GLY A 825 -7.47 11.01 -34.23
N LEU A 826 -7.00 11.80 -33.26
CA LEU A 826 -7.14 13.25 -33.20
C LEU A 826 -5.98 13.91 -33.95
N ASN A 827 -6.25 15.02 -34.63
CA ASN A 827 -5.20 15.91 -35.13
C ASN A 827 -4.68 16.73 -33.94
N VAL A 828 -3.55 16.31 -33.36
CA VAL A 828 -3.03 16.90 -32.14
C VAL A 828 -2.56 18.34 -32.37
N ASP A 829 -2.05 18.67 -33.55
CA ASP A 829 -1.66 20.05 -33.89
C ASP A 829 -2.88 20.98 -33.88
N ALA A 830 -4.01 20.55 -34.47
CA ALA A 830 -5.26 21.31 -34.42
C ALA A 830 -5.84 21.42 -33.00
N VAL A 831 -5.67 20.38 -32.16
CA VAL A 831 -6.09 20.44 -30.75
C VAL A 831 -5.25 21.45 -29.97
N MET A 832 -3.94 21.49 -30.20
CA MET A 832 -3.06 22.48 -29.57
C MET A 832 -3.41 23.89 -30.02
N GLU A 833 -3.58 24.12 -31.32
CA GLU A 833 -4.00 25.41 -31.87
C GLU A 833 -5.32 25.87 -31.26
N HIS A 834 -6.32 24.98 -31.12
CA HIS A 834 -7.59 25.32 -30.49
C HIS A 834 -7.45 25.78 -29.03
N VAL A 835 -6.64 25.05 -28.25
CA VAL A 835 -6.41 25.37 -26.84
C VAL A 835 -5.62 26.68 -26.69
N GLU A 836 -4.76 27.01 -27.65
CA GLU A 836 -3.95 28.23 -27.66
C GLU A 836 -4.69 29.46 -28.20
N THR A 837 -5.61 29.30 -29.17
CA THR A 837 -6.18 30.42 -29.94
C THR A 837 -7.66 30.71 -29.66
N THR A 838 -8.52 29.71 -29.43
CA THR A 838 -9.98 29.87 -29.58
C THR A 838 -10.82 29.75 -28.30
N GLY A 839 -10.30 29.31 -27.15
CA GLY A 839 -11.21 29.06 -26.02
C GLY A 839 -10.59 28.92 -24.64
N ALA A 840 -10.22 30.04 -24.00
CA ALA A 840 -9.93 30.13 -22.56
C ALA A 840 -8.88 29.13 -21.99
N GLY A 841 -8.10 28.47 -22.85
CA GLY A 841 -7.12 27.45 -22.46
C GLY A 841 -7.67 26.04 -22.25
N PHE A 842 -8.85 25.70 -22.79
CA PHE A 842 -9.53 24.42 -22.58
C PHE A 842 -9.95 23.70 -23.89
N LEU A 843 -10.15 22.38 -23.83
CA LEU A 843 -10.54 21.50 -24.95
C LEU A 843 -11.99 21.69 -25.41
N LYS A 844 -12.88 22.15 -24.52
CA LYS A 844 -14.31 22.28 -24.81
C LYS A 844 -14.55 23.09 -26.09
N GLY A 845 -15.40 22.55 -26.97
CA GLY A 845 -15.77 23.19 -28.23
C GLY A 845 -14.88 22.84 -29.44
N PHE A 846 -13.92 21.93 -29.29
CA PHE A 846 -13.15 21.42 -30.43
C PHE A 846 -14.01 20.51 -31.32
N GLU A 847 -14.16 20.84 -32.61
CA GLU A 847 -15.06 20.13 -33.54
C GLU A 847 -14.47 18.84 -34.15
N GLY A 848 -13.18 18.54 -33.92
CA GLY A 848 -12.47 17.41 -34.55
C GLY A 848 -12.67 16.03 -33.89
N GLY A 849 -13.65 15.88 -32.99
CA GLY A 849 -13.93 14.64 -32.28
C GLY A 849 -15.30 14.65 -31.59
N ARG A 850 -15.66 13.52 -30.97
CA ARG A 850 -16.86 13.43 -30.09
C ARG A 850 -16.46 13.66 -28.64
N ASP A 851 -17.37 14.22 -27.85
CA ASP A 851 -17.15 14.40 -26.41
C ASP A 851 -16.96 13.06 -25.69
N ILE A 852 -16.04 13.04 -24.75
CA ILE A 852 -15.85 11.96 -23.77
C ILE A 852 -15.74 12.57 -22.37
N THR A 853 -16.31 11.88 -21.38
CA THR A 853 -16.16 12.28 -19.97
C THR A 853 -14.75 12.02 -19.47
N ASN A 854 -14.28 12.77 -18.47
CA ASN A 854 -12.98 12.54 -17.83
C ASN A 854 -12.84 11.10 -17.28
N ASP A 855 -13.92 10.49 -16.78
CA ASP A 855 -13.91 9.08 -16.36
C ASP A 855 -13.95 8.09 -17.52
N GLY A 856 -14.45 8.53 -18.68
CA GLY A 856 -14.64 7.68 -19.85
C GLY A 856 -13.31 7.25 -20.48
N ILE A 857 -12.28 8.07 -20.30
CA ILE A 857 -10.94 7.81 -20.84
C ILE A 857 -10.30 6.54 -20.27
N PHE A 858 -10.59 6.20 -19.01
CA PHE A 858 -9.99 5.04 -18.34
C PHE A 858 -10.49 3.71 -18.94
N ALA A 859 -11.73 3.67 -19.43
CA ALA A 859 -12.32 2.46 -19.99
C ALA A 859 -11.92 2.17 -21.46
N LEU A 860 -11.13 3.05 -22.07
CA LEU A 860 -10.67 2.90 -23.45
C LEU A 860 -9.68 1.75 -23.58
N ASP A 861 -9.85 0.99 -24.65
CA ASP A 861 -8.91 -0.06 -25.07
C ASP A 861 -7.81 0.61 -25.92
N VAL A 862 -6.67 0.87 -25.30
CA VAL A 862 -5.54 1.59 -25.89
C VAL A 862 -4.22 0.92 -25.52
N ASP A 863 -3.18 1.12 -26.34
CA ASP A 863 -1.85 0.64 -25.99
C ASP A 863 -1.24 1.45 -24.84
N PHE A 864 -1.42 2.78 -24.87
CA PHE A 864 -0.89 3.70 -23.86
C PHE A 864 -1.98 4.56 -23.22
N LEU A 865 -2.02 4.59 -21.89
CA LEU A 865 -2.80 5.55 -21.10
C LEU A 865 -1.84 6.45 -20.32
N VAL A 866 -1.72 7.70 -20.74
CA VAL A 866 -0.87 8.71 -20.09
C VAL A 866 -1.67 9.45 -19.04
N LEU A 867 -1.25 9.39 -17.78
CA LEU A 867 -1.89 10.05 -16.64
C LEU A 867 -1.10 11.29 -16.27
N ALA A 868 -1.58 12.46 -16.66
CA ALA A 868 -0.88 13.75 -16.55
C ALA A 868 -1.76 14.87 -15.94
N ALA A 869 -2.84 14.52 -15.23
CA ALA A 869 -3.72 15.49 -14.59
C ALA A 869 -3.65 15.48 -13.05
N LEU A 870 -4.27 14.48 -12.43
CA LEU A 870 -4.59 14.45 -11.00
C LEU A 870 -3.97 13.25 -10.30
N GLU A 871 -3.73 13.39 -9.00
CA GLU A 871 -3.43 12.27 -8.11
C GLU A 871 -4.65 11.35 -7.99
N ASN A 872 -4.43 10.06 -7.70
CA ASN A 872 -5.47 9.04 -7.49
C ASN A 872 -6.48 8.91 -8.64
N ALA A 873 -6.09 9.26 -9.86
CA ALA A 873 -6.88 9.10 -11.09
C ALA A 873 -7.31 7.65 -11.36
N ILE A 874 -6.47 6.68 -11.00
CA ILE A 874 -6.81 5.25 -11.02
C ILE A 874 -6.93 4.73 -9.58
N ASP A 875 -8.15 4.38 -9.22
CA ASP A 875 -8.53 3.85 -7.91
C ASP A 875 -9.49 2.65 -8.04
N ARG A 876 -10.73 2.79 -7.59
CA ARG A 876 -11.86 1.89 -7.79
C ARG A 876 -12.18 1.68 -9.27
N ASN A 877 -11.92 2.69 -10.11
CA ASN A 877 -12.10 2.59 -11.56
C ASN A 877 -11.08 1.65 -12.24
N ALA A 878 -10.03 1.17 -11.53
CA ALA A 878 -8.99 0.28 -12.07
C ALA A 878 -9.53 -0.98 -12.77
N TYR A 879 -10.67 -1.50 -12.33
CA TYR A 879 -11.33 -2.63 -12.98
C TYR A 879 -11.75 -2.33 -14.43
N SER A 880 -12.09 -1.07 -14.74
CA SER A 880 -12.46 -0.63 -16.08
C SER A 880 -11.27 -0.40 -17.01
N VAL A 881 -10.05 -0.24 -16.46
CA VAL A 881 -8.86 0.12 -17.21
C VAL A 881 -8.41 -1.01 -18.13
N LYS A 882 -8.34 -0.76 -19.44
CA LYS A 882 -7.92 -1.76 -20.45
C LYS A 882 -6.55 -1.48 -21.07
N ALA A 883 -5.91 -0.38 -20.69
CA ALA A 883 -4.63 0.01 -21.26
C ALA A 883 -3.55 -1.05 -21.05
N LYS A 884 -2.73 -1.31 -22.07
CA LYS A 884 -1.58 -2.23 -21.97
C LYS A 884 -0.44 -1.63 -21.15
N VAL A 885 -0.20 -0.34 -21.34
CA VAL A 885 0.81 0.44 -20.63
C VAL A 885 0.17 1.67 -20.01
N ILE A 886 0.37 1.85 -18.70
CA ILE A 886 -0.06 3.02 -17.94
C ILE A 886 1.19 3.85 -17.65
N VAL A 887 1.16 5.13 -18.05
CA VAL A 887 2.31 6.03 -18.00
C VAL A 887 2.02 7.17 -17.05
N GLU A 888 2.71 7.21 -15.90
CA GLU A 888 2.43 8.17 -14.83
C GLU A 888 3.23 9.47 -15.00
N GLY A 889 2.63 10.46 -15.67
CA GLY A 889 3.20 11.81 -15.76
C GLY A 889 2.92 12.69 -14.53
N ALA A 890 1.74 12.56 -13.93
CA ALA A 890 1.39 13.20 -12.67
C ALA A 890 2.06 12.48 -11.49
N ASN A 891 2.08 13.12 -10.31
CA ASN A 891 2.52 12.46 -9.07
C ASN A 891 1.34 11.64 -8.51
N GLY A 892 1.60 10.41 -8.05
CA GLY A 892 0.62 9.51 -7.46
C GLY A 892 -0.71 9.33 -8.21
N PRO A 893 -0.76 9.25 -9.56
CA PRO A 893 -2.03 9.15 -10.27
C PRO A 893 -2.70 7.78 -10.12
N VAL A 894 -2.00 6.77 -9.60
CA VAL A 894 -2.53 5.43 -9.37
C VAL A 894 -2.41 5.12 -7.88
N THR A 895 -3.52 4.80 -7.24
CA THR A 895 -3.55 4.38 -5.83
C THR A 895 -2.88 3.02 -5.64
N PRO A 896 -2.41 2.66 -4.42
CA PRO A 896 -1.87 1.31 -4.15
C PRO A 896 -2.86 0.18 -4.47
N GLU A 897 -4.16 0.42 -4.29
CA GLU A 897 -5.21 -0.55 -4.67
C GLU A 897 -5.37 -0.64 -6.19
N GLY A 898 -5.42 0.51 -6.87
CA GLY A 898 -5.48 0.59 -8.33
C GLY A 898 -4.31 -0.11 -9.00
N ASP A 899 -3.09 0.12 -8.51
CA ASP A 899 -1.84 -0.49 -9.00
C ASP A 899 -1.92 -2.02 -8.93
N ARG A 900 -2.36 -2.58 -7.80
CA ARG A 900 -2.57 -4.03 -7.65
C ARG A 900 -3.57 -4.58 -8.67
N ILE A 901 -4.68 -3.88 -8.91
CA ILE A 901 -5.72 -4.33 -9.82
C ILE A 901 -5.23 -4.29 -11.27
N VAL A 902 -4.67 -3.17 -11.74
CA VAL A 902 -4.22 -3.05 -13.13
C VAL A 902 -3.01 -3.94 -13.42
N THR A 903 -2.09 -4.11 -12.47
CA THR A 903 -0.95 -5.03 -12.59
C THR A 903 -1.41 -6.49 -12.67
N ARG A 904 -2.39 -6.92 -11.85
CA ARG A 904 -2.99 -8.27 -11.94
C ARG A 904 -3.66 -8.54 -13.30
N LYS A 905 -4.19 -7.49 -13.94
CA LYS A 905 -4.76 -7.58 -15.29
C LYS A 905 -3.71 -7.62 -16.40
N GLY A 906 -2.43 -7.51 -16.06
CA GLY A 906 -1.31 -7.56 -16.99
C GLY A 906 -0.88 -6.21 -17.56
N ALA A 907 -1.44 -5.10 -17.07
CA ALA A 907 -0.98 -3.76 -17.48
C ALA A 907 0.44 -3.51 -16.96
N PHE A 908 1.29 -2.90 -17.79
CA PHE A 908 2.61 -2.46 -17.39
C PHE A 908 2.57 -0.99 -16.94
N ILE A 909 3.10 -0.70 -15.76
CA ILE A 909 3.06 0.65 -15.19
C ILE A 909 4.46 1.25 -15.21
N THR A 910 4.60 2.47 -15.73
CA THR A 910 5.79 3.29 -15.51
C THR A 910 5.54 4.17 -14.28
N PRO A 911 6.24 3.96 -13.15
CA PRO A 911 5.94 4.67 -11.91
C PRO A 911 6.32 6.15 -12.03
N ASP A 912 5.50 7.01 -11.46
CA ASP A 912 5.66 8.47 -11.43
C ASP A 912 7.08 8.93 -11.06
N ILE A 913 7.65 8.38 -9.99
CA ILE A 913 8.96 8.75 -9.45
C ILE A 913 10.11 8.57 -10.47
N SER A 914 9.95 7.68 -11.46
CA SER A 914 10.92 7.51 -12.56
C SER A 914 10.45 8.13 -13.88
N THR A 915 9.13 8.24 -14.10
CA THR A 915 8.56 8.67 -15.38
C THR A 915 8.61 10.18 -15.56
N ASN A 916 8.34 10.96 -14.51
CA ASN A 916 8.25 12.42 -14.60
C ASN A 916 9.54 13.14 -14.15
N LEU A 917 10.70 12.48 -14.36
CA LEU A 917 12.01 12.95 -13.92
C LEU A 917 12.59 14.13 -14.70
N GLY A 918 12.13 14.39 -15.92
CA GLY A 918 12.74 15.41 -16.76
C GLY A 918 12.70 16.82 -16.16
N GLY A 919 11.70 17.10 -15.32
CA GLY A 919 11.66 18.36 -14.57
C GLY A 919 12.82 18.53 -13.60
N VAL A 920 13.13 17.50 -12.80
CA VAL A 920 14.22 17.58 -11.81
C VAL A 920 15.59 17.53 -12.48
N PHE A 921 15.74 16.74 -13.54
CA PHE A 921 17.01 16.60 -14.26
C PHE A 921 17.40 17.89 -14.99
N VAL A 922 16.48 18.53 -15.73
CA VAL A 922 16.79 19.81 -16.39
C VAL A 922 17.01 20.94 -15.37
N SER A 923 16.37 20.87 -14.19
CA SER A 923 16.70 21.79 -13.09
C SER A 923 18.13 21.58 -12.56
N TYR A 924 18.63 20.33 -12.54
CA TYR A 924 20.03 20.04 -12.25
C TYR A 924 20.96 20.63 -13.31
N LEU A 925 20.67 20.46 -14.60
CA LEU A 925 21.48 21.06 -15.67
C LEU A 925 21.48 22.59 -15.60
N GLU A 926 20.36 23.23 -15.21
CA GLU A 926 20.31 24.68 -14.97
C GLU A 926 21.26 25.10 -13.84
N TRP A 927 21.32 24.34 -12.75
CA TRP A 927 22.23 24.61 -11.63
C TRP A 927 23.69 24.50 -12.07
N VAL A 928 24.04 23.46 -12.82
CA VAL A 928 25.38 23.27 -13.38
C VAL A 928 25.78 24.43 -14.30
N GLN A 929 24.90 24.79 -15.23
CA GLN A 929 25.11 25.93 -16.16
C GLN A 929 25.39 27.22 -15.40
N ASN A 930 24.61 27.51 -14.35
CA ASN A 930 24.79 28.72 -13.54
C ASN A 930 26.07 28.69 -12.69
N LEU A 931 26.48 27.53 -12.14
CA LEU A 931 27.75 27.41 -11.41
C LEU A 931 28.97 27.61 -12.32
N LYS A 932 28.90 27.14 -13.58
CA LYS A 932 29.99 27.26 -14.55
C LYS A 932 29.98 28.59 -15.31
N ASN A 933 28.88 29.34 -15.25
CA ASN A 933 28.58 30.46 -16.16
C ASN A 933 28.61 30.04 -17.64
N GLU A 934 27.96 28.92 -17.94
CA GLU A 934 27.82 28.36 -19.29
C GLU A 934 26.35 28.35 -19.71
N ARG A 935 26.09 28.42 -21.02
CA ARG A 935 24.76 28.25 -21.61
C ARG A 935 24.82 27.13 -22.63
N TRP A 936 23.91 26.18 -22.53
CA TRP A 936 23.84 25.03 -23.43
C TRP A 936 22.64 25.16 -24.37
N ASP A 937 22.80 24.63 -25.59
CA ASP A 937 21.69 24.54 -26.54
C ASP A 937 20.69 23.45 -26.15
N LEU A 938 19.52 23.48 -26.80
CA LEU A 938 18.41 22.58 -26.51
C LEU A 938 18.75 21.12 -26.85
N ASP A 939 19.53 20.88 -27.90
CA ASP A 939 19.89 19.54 -28.35
C ASP A 939 20.77 18.84 -27.32
N LYS A 940 21.78 19.54 -26.79
CA LYS A 940 22.62 19.04 -25.71
C LYS A 940 21.80 18.69 -24.47
N ILE A 941 20.89 19.58 -24.06
CA ILE A 941 20.01 19.36 -22.90
C ILE A 941 19.11 18.13 -23.11
N ASN A 942 18.51 17.99 -24.28
CA ASN A 942 17.62 16.88 -24.61
C ASN A 942 18.36 15.54 -24.70
N ASN A 943 19.57 15.52 -25.28
CA ASN A 943 20.40 14.32 -25.37
C ASN A 943 20.81 13.82 -23.98
N LEU A 944 21.26 14.72 -23.10
CA LEU A 944 21.58 14.37 -21.71
C LEU A 944 20.36 13.83 -20.95
N LEU A 945 19.19 14.43 -21.19
CA LEU A 945 17.93 14.00 -20.58
C LEU A 945 17.51 12.60 -21.04
N GLU A 946 17.54 12.31 -22.35
CA GLU A 946 17.18 11.01 -22.91
C GLU A 946 18.13 9.92 -22.41
N ASP A 947 19.44 10.19 -22.44
CA ASP A 947 20.46 9.28 -21.93
C ASP A 947 20.23 8.89 -20.46
N ASN A 948 19.94 9.87 -19.61
CA ASN A 948 19.74 9.63 -18.19
C ASN A 948 18.47 8.81 -17.92
N ILE A 949 17.33 9.20 -18.50
CA ILE A 949 16.07 8.49 -18.29
C ILE A 949 16.16 7.06 -18.83
N CYS A 950 16.80 6.83 -19.98
CA CYS A 950 16.97 5.50 -20.54
C CYS A 950 17.74 4.57 -19.59
N MET A 951 18.87 5.05 -19.04
CA MET A 951 19.68 4.29 -18.08
C MET A 951 18.89 3.93 -16.81
N ILE A 952 18.16 4.89 -16.26
CA ILE A 952 17.32 4.71 -15.07
C ILE A 952 16.23 3.65 -15.32
N PHE A 953 15.55 3.71 -16.47
CA PHE A 953 14.50 2.75 -16.79
C PHE A 953 15.04 1.34 -17.01
N ASP A 954 16.21 1.20 -17.64
CA ASP A 954 16.87 -0.10 -17.83
C ASP A 954 17.21 -0.75 -16.48
N ASP A 955 17.71 0.04 -15.52
CA ASP A 955 17.96 -0.43 -14.16
C ASP A 955 16.68 -0.88 -13.44
N ILE A 956 15.60 -0.09 -13.51
CA ILE A 956 14.34 -0.43 -12.84
C ILE A 956 13.73 -1.70 -13.44
N ILE A 957 13.74 -1.83 -14.77
CA ILE A 957 13.26 -3.03 -15.46
C ILE A 957 14.09 -4.25 -15.04
N ARG A 958 15.42 -4.12 -15.01
CA ARG A 958 16.32 -5.18 -14.57
C ARG A 958 16.00 -5.64 -13.14
N ILE A 959 15.90 -4.70 -12.19
CA ILE A 959 15.52 -5.01 -10.79
C ILE A 959 14.15 -5.71 -10.73
N SER A 960 13.17 -5.19 -11.47
CA SER A 960 11.82 -5.75 -11.53
C SER A 960 11.82 -7.20 -12.03
N GLN A 961 12.60 -7.49 -13.07
CA GLN A 961 12.73 -8.83 -13.65
C GLN A 961 13.50 -9.79 -12.74
N GLU A 962 14.69 -9.40 -12.27
CA GLU A 962 15.56 -10.25 -11.44
C GLU A 962 14.88 -10.62 -10.12
N ARG A 963 14.12 -9.70 -9.53
CA ARG A 963 13.43 -9.90 -8.24
C ARG A 963 11.97 -10.31 -8.36
N LYS A 964 11.42 -10.34 -9.57
CA LYS A 964 9.99 -10.63 -9.85
C LYS A 964 9.02 -9.74 -9.05
N ILE A 965 9.32 -8.44 -9.01
CA ILE A 965 8.51 -7.43 -8.30
C ILE A 965 7.97 -6.37 -9.28
N GLY A 966 6.94 -5.63 -8.88
CA GLY A 966 6.39 -4.55 -9.69
C GLY A 966 7.37 -3.39 -9.90
N MET A 967 7.22 -2.67 -11.02
CA MET A 967 8.07 -1.54 -11.41
C MET A 967 8.17 -0.46 -10.31
N ARG A 968 7.05 -0.15 -9.63
CA ARG A 968 7.05 0.84 -8.54
C ARG A 968 7.95 0.43 -7.38
N THR A 969 7.82 -0.82 -6.91
CA THR A 969 8.68 -1.35 -5.83
C THR A 969 10.14 -1.39 -6.26
N ALA A 970 10.42 -1.77 -7.51
CA ALA A 970 11.78 -1.74 -8.07
C ALA A 970 12.38 -0.32 -8.09
N ALA A 971 11.60 0.67 -8.52
CA ALA A 971 11.99 2.08 -8.50
C ALA A 971 12.29 2.57 -7.07
N SER A 972 11.43 2.23 -6.11
CA SER A 972 11.63 2.61 -4.70
C SER A 972 12.85 1.93 -4.07
N ILE A 973 13.15 0.66 -4.41
CA ILE A 973 14.37 -0.04 -3.98
C ILE A 973 15.62 0.71 -4.45
N MET A 974 15.65 1.10 -5.73
CA MET A 974 16.77 1.85 -6.29
C MET A 974 16.92 3.23 -5.63
N ALA A 975 15.82 3.95 -5.48
CA ALA A 975 15.80 5.29 -4.89
C ALA A 975 16.30 5.29 -3.43
N ILE A 976 15.66 4.48 -2.56
CA ILE A 976 15.97 4.42 -1.14
C ILE A 976 17.35 3.80 -0.90
N GLY A 977 17.70 2.77 -1.68
CA GLY A 977 19.00 2.10 -1.56
C GLY A 977 20.17 3.05 -1.84
N ARG A 978 20.09 3.88 -2.88
CA ARG A 978 21.17 4.83 -3.21
C ARG A 978 21.37 5.87 -2.11
N VAL A 979 20.28 6.33 -1.48
CA VAL A 979 20.36 7.23 -0.32
C VAL A 979 20.95 6.50 0.88
N ALA A 980 20.56 5.25 1.11
CA ALA A 980 21.09 4.43 2.19
C ALA A 980 22.61 4.20 2.08
N VAL A 981 23.14 3.97 0.87
CA VAL A 981 24.59 3.86 0.63
C VAL A 981 25.33 5.16 0.95
N ALA A 982 24.82 6.28 0.46
CA ALA A 982 25.40 7.60 0.74
C ALA A 982 25.39 7.92 2.24
N GLU A 983 24.26 7.69 2.90
CA GLU A 983 24.09 7.97 4.32
C GLU A 983 24.93 7.05 5.22
N LEU A 984 24.97 5.75 4.90
CA LEU A 984 25.74 4.78 5.66
C LEU A 984 27.25 5.03 5.52
N SER A 985 27.73 5.29 4.30
CA SER A 985 29.15 5.59 4.07
C SER A 985 29.58 6.88 4.78
N LYS A 986 28.73 7.92 4.76
CA LYS A 986 28.95 9.18 5.48
C LYS A 986 29.02 8.96 6.99
N GLU A 987 28.06 8.21 7.56
CA GLU A 987 28.04 7.90 8.99
C GLU A 987 29.29 7.13 9.44
N ILE A 988 29.76 6.17 8.63
CA ILE A 988 31.02 5.45 8.90
C ILE A 988 32.20 6.42 8.90
N ALA A 989 32.31 7.29 7.89
CA ALA A 989 33.37 8.28 7.80
C ALA A 989 33.36 9.27 8.97
N ASP A 990 32.19 9.80 9.33
CA ASP A 990 32.02 10.73 10.45
C ASP A 990 32.45 10.10 11.78
N ARG A 991 32.04 8.85 12.04
CA ARG A 991 32.41 8.11 13.27
C ARG A 991 33.93 7.91 13.40
N ILE A 992 34.62 7.70 12.29
CA ILE A 992 36.07 7.47 12.28
C ILE A 992 36.83 8.80 12.35
N THR A 993 36.43 9.79 11.55
CA THR A 993 37.14 11.08 11.46
C THR A 993 36.93 12.01 12.66
N GLN A 994 35.74 12.04 13.28
CA GLN A 994 35.49 12.83 14.49
C GLN A 994 36.32 12.32 15.68
N SER A 995 36.46 11.01 15.81
CA SER A 995 37.39 10.40 16.78
C SER A 995 38.84 10.81 16.52
N SER A 996 39.27 10.87 15.25
CA SER A 996 40.62 11.31 14.89
C SER A 996 40.92 12.77 15.23
N PHE A 997 39.94 13.67 15.09
CA PHE A 997 40.10 15.08 15.45
C PHE A 997 40.26 15.28 16.96
N LEU A 998 39.49 14.55 17.78
CA LEU A 998 39.56 14.62 19.25
C LEU A 998 40.86 14.02 19.80
N VAL A 999 41.34 12.92 19.20
CA VAL A 999 42.65 12.31 19.52
C VAL A 999 43.80 13.28 19.18
N LYS A 1000 43.78 13.91 17.99
CA LYS A 1000 44.80 14.90 17.59
C LYS A 1000 44.84 16.16 18.50
N LYS A 1001 43.74 16.49 19.17
CA LYS A 1001 43.67 17.60 20.15
C LYS A 1001 43.99 17.18 21.60
N GLY A 1002 44.44 15.93 21.83
CA GLY A 1002 44.76 15.42 23.16
C GLY A 1002 43.53 15.31 24.09
N ARG A 1003 42.33 15.19 23.50
CA ARG A 1003 41.02 15.21 24.21
C ARG A 1003 40.15 13.99 23.89
N GLY A 1004 40.67 12.94 23.27
CA GLY A 1004 39.91 11.75 22.90
C GLY A 1004 40.73 10.47 23.05
N ASP A 1005 40.07 9.41 23.48
CA ASP A 1005 40.61 8.04 23.51
C ASP A 1005 40.54 7.39 22.11
N LEU A 1006 41.38 6.38 21.87
CA LEU A 1006 41.25 5.47 20.72
C LEU A 1006 39.84 4.87 20.66
N LEU A 1007 39.35 4.55 19.46
CA LEU A 1007 38.05 3.91 19.28
C LEU A 1007 37.97 2.62 20.12
N SER A 1008 37.01 2.54 21.04
CA SER A 1008 36.73 1.34 21.83
C SER A 1008 36.39 0.14 20.94
N GLU A 1009 36.72 -1.08 21.36
CA GLU A 1009 36.37 -2.31 20.62
C GLU A 1009 34.89 -2.41 20.22
N GLU A 1010 33.97 -1.99 21.09
CA GLU A 1010 32.53 -2.00 20.80
C GLU A 1010 32.18 -1.13 19.57
N ARG A 1011 32.80 0.05 19.47
CA ARG A 1011 32.63 0.96 18.32
C ARG A 1011 33.25 0.39 17.06
N LEU A 1012 34.44 -0.22 17.15
CA LEU A 1012 35.10 -0.88 16.03
C LEU A 1012 34.23 -2.05 15.51
N ASN A 1013 33.60 -2.81 16.41
CA ASN A 1013 32.71 -3.89 16.02
C ASN A 1013 31.46 -3.39 15.27
N VAL A 1014 30.86 -2.29 15.73
CA VAL A 1014 29.74 -1.64 15.01
C VAL A 1014 30.17 -1.17 13.62
N ILE A 1015 31.33 -0.51 13.50
CA ILE A 1015 31.89 -0.07 12.22
C ILE A 1015 32.10 -1.27 11.27
N ARG A 1016 32.71 -2.35 11.77
CA ARG A 1016 32.94 -3.58 10.99
C ARG A 1016 31.64 -4.18 10.46
N ASN A 1017 30.60 -4.24 11.30
CA ASN A 1017 29.28 -4.73 10.88
C ASN A 1017 28.66 -3.84 9.80
N TYR A 1018 28.77 -2.52 9.93
CA TYR A 1018 28.24 -1.57 8.94
C TYR A 1018 28.97 -1.65 7.60
N LEU A 1019 30.31 -1.73 7.62
CA LEU A 1019 31.11 -1.92 6.43
C LEU A 1019 30.80 -3.26 5.74
N THR A 1020 30.70 -4.33 6.52
CA THR A 1020 30.34 -5.66 6.00
C THR A 1020 28.96 -5.62 5.34
N TYR A 1021 27.97 -5.02 5.99
CA TYR A 1021 26.63 -4.85 5.41
C TYR A 1021 26.65 -3.97 4.16
N LEU A 1022 27.40 -2.86 4.16
CA LEU A 1022 27.54 -1.95 3.03
C LEU A 1022 28.08 -2.68 1.79
N GLY A 1023 29.22 -3.34 1.90
CA GLY A 1023 29.88 -4.01 0.77
C GLY A 1023 29.21 -5.31 0.36
N ASN A 1024 28.88 -6.20 1.31
CA ASN A 1024 28.41 -7.54 0.98
C ASN A 1024 26.91 -7.65 0.72
N ASP A 1025 26.10 -6.68 1.14
CA ASP A 1025 24.65 -6.76 1.01
C ASP A 1025 24.10 -5.53 0.27
N LEU A 1026 24.32 -4.32 0.78
CA LEU A 1026 23.64 -3.13 0.26
C LEU A 1026 24.10 -2.79 -1.17
N MET A 1027 25.41 -2.68 -1.42
CA MET A 1027 25.96 -2.38 -2.76
C MET A 1027 25.58 -3.44 -3.80
N LYS A 1028 25.55 -4.72 -3.41
CA LYS A 1028 25.24 -5.83 -4.33
C LYS A 1028 23.74 -5.94 -4.65
N ARG A 1029 22.88 -5.34 -3.82
CA ARG A 1029 21.42 -5.40 -3.99
C ARG A 1029 20.87 -4.32 -4.91
N ILE A 1030 21.61 -3.23 -5.15
CA ILE A 1030 21.09 -2.07 -5.86
C ILE A 1030 22.07 -1.58 -6.93
N PRO A 1031 21.59 -1.14 -8.10
CA PRO A 1031 22.44 -0.45 -9.05
C PRO A 1031 22.77 0.96 -8.55
N LEU A 1032 24.05 1.25 -8.43
CA LEU A 1032 24.57 2.55 -8.02
C LEU A 1032 24.82 3.44 -9.24
N ASP A 1033 24.38 4.69 -9.15
CA ASP A 1033 24.78 5.73 -10.11
C ASP A 1033 26.16 6.30 -9.75
N TYR A 1034 26.82 6.92 -10.73
CA TYR A 1034 28.15 7.48 -10.56
C TYR A 1034 28.23 8.57 -9.48
N TRP A 1035 27.16 9.35 -9.22
CA TRP A 1035 27.16 10.33 -8.13
C TRP A 1035 27.08 9.70 -6.73
N THR A 1036 26.36 8.58 -6.59
CA THR A 1036 26.43 7.77 -5.36
C THR A 1036 27.83 7.17 -5.18
N LEU A 1037 28.48 6.76 -6.27
CA LEU A 1037 29.85 6.27 -6.23
C LEU A 1037 30.85 7.38 -5.84
N VAL A 1038 30.72 8.61 -6.36
CA VAL A 1038 31.54 9.75 -5.91
C VAL A 1038 31.45 9.91 -4.40
N THR A 1039 30.22 9.86 -3.85
CA THR A 1039 29.99 10.00 -2.40
C THR A 1039 30.64 8.85 -1.63
N LEU A 1040 30.41 7.61 -2.07
CA LEU A 1040 30.97 6.41 -1.43
C LEU A 1040 32.50 6.42 -1.45
N ILE A 1041 33.12 6.67 -2.61
CA ILE A 1041 34.57 6.71 -2.80
C ILE A 1041 35.18 7.79 -1.91
N SER A 1042 34.62 9.01 -1.93
CA SER A 1042 35.11 10.12 -1.09
C SER A 1042 35.07 9.79 0.40
N ASN A 1043 33.99 9.18 0.87
CA ASN A 1043 33.84 8.78 2.26
C ASN A 1043 34.82 7.64 2.64
N MET A 1044 34.99 6.63 1.78
CA MET A 1044 35.94 5.54 2.04
C MET A 1044 37.39 6.03 2.01
N GLU A 1045 37.75 6.95 1.11
CA GLU A 1045 39.08 7.56 1.09
C GLU A 1045 39.37 8.39 2.35
N ALA A 1046 38.37 9.14 2.84
CA ALA A 1046 38.48 9.84 4.11
C ALA A 1046 38.71 8.86 5.29
N VAL A 1047 38.07 7.68 5.26
CA VAL A 1047 38.29 6.61 6.23
C VAL A 1047 39.71 6.05 6.14
N ILE A 1048 40.20 5.74 4.93
CA ILE A 1048 41.56 5.22 4.69
C ILE A 1048 42.61 6.22 5.19
N THR A 1049 42.39 7.51 4.95
CA THR A 1049 43.34 8.59 5.31
C THR A 1049 43.34 8.91 6.81
N ALA A 1050 42.33 8.46 7.57
CA ALA A 1050 42.14 8.85 8.96
C ALA A 1050 43.21 8.30 9.94
N ASN A 1051 44.10 7.39 9.52
CA ASN A 1051 45.26 6.82 10.27
C ASN A 1051 45.01 6.36 11.72
N ASN A 1052 43.75 6.10 12.11
CA ASN A 1052 43.34 5.85 13.50
C ASN A 1052 42.47 4.59 13.66
N ILE A 1053 42.55 3.66 12.72
CA ILE A 1053 41.88 2.36 12.84
C ILE A 1053 42.95 1.35 13.27
N PRO A 1054 42.93 0.88 14.54
CA PRO A 1054 43.92 -0.07 15.05
C PRO A 1054 43.70 -1.50 14.55
N ASP A 1055 42.60 -1.74 13.83
CA ASP A 1055 42.16 -3.05 13.34
C ASP A 1055 42.37 -3.18 11.82
N GLU A 1056 43.32 -4.03 11.42
CA GLU A 1056 43.65 -4.29 10.02
C GLU A 1056 42.47 -4.86 9.22
N SER A 1057 41.58 -5.64 9.85
CA SER A 1057 40.42 -6.23 9.15
C SER A 1057 39.43 -5.17 8.66
N ILE A 1058 39.26 -4.09 9.41
CA ILE A 1058 38.40 -2.97 9.01
C ILE A 1058 39.01 -2.24 7.82
N ILE A 1059 40.33 -2.03 7.83
CA ILE A 1059 41.05 -1.37 6.74
C ILE A 1059 40.93 -2.19 5.45
N GLU A 1060 41.04 -3.52 5.54
CA GLU A 1060 40.88 -4.43 4.40
C GLU A 1060 39.49 -4.33 3.78
N ILE A 1061 38.42 -4.39 4.60
CA ILE A 1061 37.03 -4.25 4.12
C ILE A 1061 36.82 -2.88 3.45
N VAL A 1062 37.37 -1.79 4.01
CA VAL A 1062 37.25 -0.45 3.41
C VAL A 1062 37.95 -0.39 2.05
N LYS A 1063 39.15 -0.98 1.93
CA LYS A 1063 39.88 -1.04 0.66
C LYS A 1063 39.15 -1.86 -0.40
N ASP A 1064 38.53 -2.96 -0.01
CA ASP A 1064 37.72 -3.79 -0.92
C ASP A 1064 36.54 -2.99 -1.47
N ILE A 1065 35.78 -2.32 -0.58
CA ILE A 1065 34.65 -1.47 -0.97
C ILE A 1065 35.10 -0.33 -1.89
N TYR A 1066 36.21 0.34 -1.54
CA TYR A 1066 36.78 1.42 -2.32
C TYR A 1066 37.19 0.95 -3.73
N THR A 1067 37.84 -0.20 -3.82
CA THR A 1067 38.29 -0.80 -5.09
C THR A 1067 37.11 -1.22 -5.95
N GLU A 1068 36.10 -1.89 -5.37
CA GLU A 1068 34.87 -2.28 -6.08
C GLU A 1068 34.12 -1.04 -6.60
N ALA A 1069 34.03 0.02 -5.80
CA ALA A 1069 33.40 1.27 -6.20
C ALA A 1069 34.14 1.95 -7.37
N ILE A 1070 35.48 1.98 -7.36
CA ILE A 1070 36.29 2.50 -8.47
C ILE A 1070 36.08 1.66 -9.74
N HIS A 1071 36.08 0.33 -9.64
CA HIS A 1071 35.83 -0.54 -10.80
C HIS A 1071 34.44 -0.30 -11.40
N LEU A 1072 33.42 -0.14 -10.57
CA LEU A 1072 32.08 0.19 -11.05
C LEU A 1072 32.05 1.57 -11.69
N PHE A 1073 32.72 2.56 -11.12
CA PHE A 1073 32.84 3.90 -11.70
C PHE A 1073 33.54 3.87 -13.08
N ALA A 1074 34.66 3.15 -13.19
CA ALA A 1074 35.40 2.97 -14.43
C ALA A 1074 34.54 2.35 -15.55
N SER A 1075 33.59 1.49 -15.21
CA SER A 1075 32.66 0.91 -16.18
C SER A 1075 31.77 1.98 -16.84
N PHE A 1076 31.35 3.02 -16.11
CA PHE A 1076 30.61 4.15 -16.68
C PHE A 1076 31.48 4.97 -17.61
N VAL A 1077 32.72 5.27 -17.22
CA VAL A 1077 33.67 6.04 -18.05
C VAL A 1077 33.96 5.32 -19.36
N LYS A 1078 34.15 4.00 -19.30
CA LYS A 1078 34.35 3.18 -20.49
C LYS A 1078 33.11 3.13 -21.40
N ALA A 1079 31.91 3.12 -20.82
CA ALA A 1079 30.67 3.04 -21.57
C ALA A 1079 30.29 4.37 -22.24
N LYS A 1080 30.60 5.51 -21.60
CA LYS A 1080 30.22 6.85 -22.08
C LYS A 1080 31.32 7.89 -21.81
N PRO A 1081 32.49 7.81 -22.49
CA PRO A 1081 33.64 8.68 -22.22
C PRO A 1081 33.37 10.17 -22.46
N ASP A 1082 32.43 10.50 -23.35
CA ASP A 1082 32.11 11.88 -23.74
C ASP A 1082 30.88 12.45 -23.00
N ASN A 1083 30.39 11.77 -21.94
CA ASN A 1083 29.27 12.27 -21.17
C ASN A 1083 29.72 13.39 -20.20
N ASP A 1084 29.28 14.63 -20.46
CA ASP A 1084 29.66 15.80 -19.68
C ASP A 1084 29.32 15.71 -18.18
N ASP A 1085 28.20 15.06 -17.82
CA ASP A 1085 27.84 14.87 -16.41
C ASP A 1085 28.78 13.88 -15.72
N LEU A 1086 29.18 12.83 -16.43
CA LEU A 1086 30.16 11.88 -15.95
C LEU A 1086 31.55 12.52 -15.79
N LEU A 1087 31.98 13.37 -16.73
CA LEU A 1087 33.25 14.12 -16.60
C LEU A 1087 33.23 15.07 -15.39
N MET A 1088 32.07 15.62 -15.05
CA MET A 1088 31.90 16.37 -13.81
C MET A 1088 32.02 15.49 -12.58
N ALA A 1089 31.43 14.30 -12.59
CA ALA A 1089 31.57 13.33 -11.51
C ALA A 1089 33.03 12.88 -11.34
N VAL A 1090 33.77 12.64 -12.43
CA VAL A 1090 35.22 12.38 -12.41
C VAL A 1090 35.97 13.52 -11.73
N SER A 1091 35.64 14.77 -12.08
CA SER A 1091 36.30 15.95 -11.51
C SER A 1091 36.02 16.14 -10.02
N ALA A 1092 34.89 15.59 -9.53
CA ALA A 1092 34.47 15.64 -8.13
C ALA A 1092 35.08 14.51 -7.27
N LEU A 1093 35.68 13.49 -7.89
CA LEU A 1093 36.41 12.44 -7.16
C LEU A 1093 37.66 13.02 -6.47
N PRO A 1094 38.07 12.46 -5.32
CA PRO A 1094 39.35 12.80 -4.70
C PRO A 1094 40.53 12.59 -5.66
N GLU A 1095 41.65 13.25 -5.39
CA GLU A 1095 42.83 13.20 -6.25
C GLU A 1095 43.36 11.78 -6.45
N GLU A 1096 43.40 10.96 -5.40
CA GLU A 1096 43.93 9.61 -5.50
C GLU A 1096 43.01 8.68 -6.29
N ALA A 1097 41.69 8.74 -6.03
CA ALA A 1097 40.69 8.06 -6.84
C ALA A 1097 40.79 8.44 -8.34
N ARG A 1098 41.02 9.72 -8.65
CA ARG A 1098 41.20 10.20 -10.04
C ARG A 1098 42.48 9.70 -10.70
N LYS A 1099 43.54 9.42 -9.94
CA LYS A 1099 44.78 8.83 -10.48
C LYS A 1099 44.64 7.33 -10.74
N GLN A 1100 43.81 6.64 -9.96
CA GLN A 1100 43.55 5.21 -10.11
C GLN A 1100 42.57 4.91 -11.24
N LEU A 1101 41.58 5.79 -11.44
CA LEU A 1101 40.62 5.76 -12.55
C LEU A 1101 41.31 6.12 -13.87
#